data_AF-A0A7J6E451-F1
#
_entry.id   AF-A0A7J6E451-F1
#
_cell.length_a   1.000
_cell.length_b   1.000
_cell.length_c   1.000
_cell.angle_alpha   90.00
_cell.angle_beta   90.00
_cell.angle_gamma   90.00
#
_symmetry.space_group_name_H-M   'P 1'
#
loop_
_entity.id
_entity.type
_entity.pdbx_description
1 polymer ?
#
loop_
_entity_poly.entity_id
_entity_poly.type
_entity_poly.pdbx_seq_one_letter_code
_entity_poly.pdbx_strand_id
1 'polypeptide(L)'
;MGGAGCSVDGNLNDQNFSTPMPWIGLYIAAAAAACLVAMALDIINGLRYKKLWFPCRFFSINATSLTLIAAAVKLSVDLNTSMPSRGDQLAKLSSTVFVCTIMGNSMPSLGTMGNEEIFMNIVALGILVITLIVNICIQLATGAIFVFWKEHACVMFIMLVLLLLLSFSAITVPTTKHYLEYKYSKKYELVLKEDSSENNISLVCKLRENLSKYWMMSYSSSPQFVMGRSVTCTASGAFCLLSAAILGEAMVRSFFMPWMFKFCDGQSDYKWSTTLVLVTQTIAVGVGTIGPACRWLFAIRFRCPYRGNKGTKREFIVEKYWIQRLEEMKGCPLTSKIFKLQNRHSRRVVHDAKNRILDLCIAMQKGIVLVSKWIRFVSIFSASYILLCCDLCKSVSRSVDSEQDSQRERRLNLSRFVLHLEGEEALVDLMISHNCDATKYWFKLGRKQQPQYLKKLLEKSSQGFKALAYFDSEKVPSLGYERPPNSWAMPVVTLTSIALALPNIDPNSIRNLRCGVNEGLNYVTNVEKYLDTKADKTNIKKAAAATWTEVELYHKWLGVDLIKMSLNQELTPNEVLEQLSQIARTKFSEYEKLNEAQSCLKDNPLKWPSKLLAANSMYRITKSLQLSYQRSDQRSSERLFEAITVMISDILGACMTNLQEVITVKCLSTAIEKREDSVRQAVFALGKVEEILKILEHRQVPNMVETHQKSCIDKWRLSYSEKGLWESQNDNLKSASNDVYITMELED
;
A
#
# COMPACT_ATOMS: atom_id res chain seq x y z
N MET A 1 -25.09 6.63 56.10
CA MET A 1 -25.11 6.67 54.61
C MET A 1 -24.90 5.25 54.10
N GLY A 2 -25.97 4.47 53.94
CA GLY A 2 -25.93 3.16 53.29
C GLY A 2 -26.07 3.36 51.78
N GLY A 3 -24.95 3.33 51.06
CA GLY A 3 -24.97 3.40 49.60
C GLY A 3 -25.49 2.10 49.01
N ALA A 4 -26.60 2.18 48.27
CA ALA A 4 -27.21 1.32 47.24
C ALA A 4 -26.89 -0.19 47.05
N GLY A 5 -25.82 -0.76 47.59
CA GLY A 5 -25.40 -2.16 47.40
C GLY A 5 -25.74 -3.11 48.56
N CYS A 6 -25.81 -2.61 49.80
CA CYS A 6 -26.22 -3.39 50.96
C CYS A 6 -27.54 -2.86 51.52
N SER A 7 -28.45 -3.77 51.85
CA SER A 7 -29.63 -3.47 52.65
C SER A 7 -29.23 -2.94 54.03
N VAL A 8 -30.17 -2.27 54.71
CA VAL A 8 -29.97 -1.74 56.06
C VAL A 8 -29.60 -2.85 57.06
N ASP A 9 -30.00 -4.10 56.77
CA ASP A 9 -29.71 -5.30 57.57
C ASP A 9 -28.36 -5.96 57.23
N GLY A 10 -27.56 -5.38 56.32
CA GLY A 10 -26.26 -5.91 55.90
C GLY A 10 -26.31 -7.03 54.84
N ASN A 11 -27.50 -7.40 54.36
CA ASN A 11 -27.64 -8.35 53.24
C ASN A 11 -27.35 -7.66 51.91
N LEU A 12 -26.60 -8.35 51.04
CA LEU A 12 -26.29 -7.92 49.68
C LEU A 12 -27.57 -7.94 48.83
N ASN A 13 -27.82 -6.88 48.05
CA ASN A 13 -28.97 -6.86 47.14
C ASN A 13 -28.58 -7.40 45.76
N ASP A 14 -28.70 -8.71 45.54
CA ASP A 14 -28.33 -9.41 44.31
C ASP A 14 -28.98 -8.84 43.03
N GLN A 15 -30.16 -8.23 43.16
CA GLN A 15 -30.84 -7.57 42.03
C GLN A 15 -30.10 -6.32 41.55
N ASN A 16 -29.54 -5.52 42.48
CA ASN A 16 -28.78 -4.33 42.10
C ASN A 16 -27.46 -4.68 41.43
N PHE A 17 -26.80 -5.77 41.87
CA PHE A 17 -25.54 -6.25 41.29
C PHE A 17 -25.68 -6.87 39.88
N SER A 18 -26.87 -7.38 39.53
CA SER A 18 -27.15 -7.95 38.19
C SER A 18 -27.64 -6.91 37.18
N THR A 19 -28.05 -5.71 37.60
CA THR A 19 -28.49 -4.62 36.69
C THR A 19 -27.53 -4.24 35.55
N PRO A 20 -26.19 -4.22 35.69
CA PRO A 20 -25.29 -3.87 34.59
C PRO A 20 -25.05 -5.01 33.60
N MET A 21 -25.44 -6.26 33.90
CA MET A 21 -25.11 -7.43 33.08
C MET A 21 -25.66 -7.33 31.64
N PRO A 22 -26.91 -6.87 31.39
CA PRO A 22 -27.39 -6.65 30.02
C PRO A 22 -26.58 -5.61 29.23
N TRP A 23 -26.05 -4.57 29.89
CA TRP A 23 -25.18 -3.57 29.27
C TRP A 23 -23.81 -4.16 28.91
N ILE A 24 -23.28 -5.04 29.76
CA ILE A 24 -22.06 -5.80 29.46
C ILE A 24 -22.29 -6.70 28.25
N GLY A 25 -23.44 -7.39 28.18
CA GLY A 25 -23.80 -8.21 27.00
C GLY A 25 -23.92 -7.38 25.72
N LEU A 26 -24.51 -6.18 25.80
CA LEU A 26 -24.55 -5.25 24.66
C LEU A 26 -23.15 -4.82 24.22
N TYR A 27 -22.25 -4.53 25.17
CA TYR A 27 -20.86 -4.22 24.87
C TYR A 27 -20.13 -5.39 24.18
N ILE A 28 -20.35 -6.62 24.64
CA ILE A 28 -19.82 -7.84 24.01
C ILE A 28 -20.33 -7.96 22.57
N ALA A 29 -21.64 -7.78 22.35
CA ALA A 29 -22.24 -7.83 21.03
C ALA A 29 -21.68 -6.74 20.10
N ALA A 30 -21.51 -5.51 20.60
CA ALA A 30 -20.91 -4.42 19.84
C ALA A 30 -19.45 -4.72 19.45
N ALA A 31 -18.65 -5.28 20.36
CA ALA A 31 -17.29 -5.71 20.07
C ALA A 31 -17.26 -6.83 19.01
N ALA A 32 -18.14 -7.83 19.13
CA ALA A 32 -18.28 -8.89 18.12
C ALA A 32 -18.74 -8.35 16.75
N ALA A 33 -19.63 -7.35 16.73
CA ALA A 33 -20.06 -6.68 15.50
C ALA A 33 -18.92 -5.91 14.81
N ALA A 34 -18.07 -5.24 15.59
CA ALA A 34 -16.89 -4.56 15.05
C ALA A 34 -15.90 -5.56 14.41
N CYS A 35 -15.66 -6.72 15.04
CA CYS A 35 -14.92 -7.83 14.43
C CYS A 35 -15.57 -8.29 13.11
N LEU A 36 -16.89 -8.51 13.11
CA LEU A 36 -17.65 -8.92 11.94
C LEU A 36 -17.48 -7.93 10.77
N VAL A 37 -17.63 -6.63 11.02
CA VAL A 37 -17.46 -5.58 9.99
C VAL A 37 -16.04 -5.60 9.43
N ALA A 38 -15.01 -5.69 10.30
CA ALA A 38 -13.63 -5.76 9.85
C ALA A 38 -13.35 -6.99 8.98
N MET A 39 -13.86 -8.18 9.35
CA MET A 39 -13.73 -9.40 8.56
C MET A 39 -14.49 -9.32 7.23
N ALA A 40 -15.69 -8.71 7.21
CA ALA A 40 -16.46 -8.50 5.99
C ALA A 40 -15.77 -7.54 5.01
N LEU A 41 -15.14 -6.48 5.51
CA LEU A 41 -14.37 -5.55 4.69
C LEU A 41 -13.18 -6.24 4.01
N ASP A 42 -12.50 -7.16 4.70
CA ASP A 42 -11.43 -7.97 4.10
C ASP A 42 -11.93 -8.88 2.97
N ILE A 43 -13.13 -9.45 3.11
CA ILE A 43 -13.76 -10.26 2.05
C ILE A 43 -14.10 -9.38 0.84
N ILE A 44 -14.76 -8.24 1.05
CA ILE A 44 -15.11 -7.30 -0.02
C ILE A 44 -13.84 -6.84 -0.74
N ASN A 45 -12.78 -6.55 0.01
CA ASN A 45 -11.49 -6.15 -0.52
C ASN A 45 -10.85 -7.26 -1.38
N GLY A 46 -10.88 -8.52 -0.89
CA GLY A 46 -10.42 -9.68 -1.64
C GLY A 46 -11.17 -9.89 -2.95
N LEU A 47 -12.51 -9.76 -2.94
CA LEU A 47 -13.35 -9.87 -4.15
C LEU A 47 -13.07 -8.75 -5.14
N ARG A 48 -13.01 -7.49 -4.68
CA ARG A 48 -12.72 -6.32 -5.53
C ARG A 48 -11.39 -6.46 -6.26
N TYR A 49 -10.38 -7.00 -5.60
CA TYR A 49 -9.05 -7.20 -6.16
C TYR A 49 -8.83 -8.59 -6.79
N LYS A 50 -9.88 -9.42 -6.91
CA LYS A 50 -9.83 -10.80 -7.42
C LYS A 50 -8.78 -11.68 -6.73
N LYS A 51 -8.50 -11.44 -5.45
CA LYS A 51 -7.59 -12.23 -4.63
C LYS A 51 -8.37 -13.33 -3.91
N LEU A 52 -8.43 -14.52 -4.51
CA LEU A 52 -9.18 -15.68 -4.00
C LEU A 52 -8.67 -16.24 -2.65
N TRP A 53 -7.46 -15.84 -2.23
CA TRP A 53 -6.89 -16.21 -0.94
C TRP A 53 -7.22 -15.21 0.18
N PHE A 54 -7.98 -14.14 -0.12
CA PHE A 54 -8.48 -13.11 0.80
C PHE A 54 -7.42 -12.50 1.74
N PRO A 55 -6.82 -11.35 1.39
CA PRO A 55 -5.85 -10.67 2.26
C PRO A 55 -6.51 -10.14 3.53
N CYS A 56 -5.75 -10.08 4.63
CA CYS A 56 -6.20 -9.50 5.89
C CYS A 56 -5.59 -8.10 6.05
N ARG A 57 -6.36 -7.07 5.76
CA ARG A 57 -5.93 -5.66 5.87
C ARG A 57 -6.64 -4.95 7.01
N PHE A 58 -7.94 -5.19 7.19
CA PHE A 58 -8.77 -4.55 8.19
C PHE A 58 -8.79 -5.34 9.50
N PHE A 59 -8.82 -6.69 9.43
CA PHE A 59 -8.79 -7.56 10.60
C PHE A 59 -7.41 -8.22 10.78
N SER A 60 -6.43 -7.44 11.24
CA SER A 60 -5.07 -7.90 11.56
C SER A 60 -4.88 -8.09 13.07
N ILE A 61 -4.04 -9.06 13.49
CA ILE A 61 -3.73 -9.30 14.92
C ILE A 61 -2.84 -8.17 15.44
N ASN A 62 -3.42 -7.10 15.95
CA ASN A 62 -2.70 -6.00 16.58
C ASN A 62 -3.27 -5.72 17.99
N ALA A 63 -2.66 -4.80 18.73
CA ALA A 63 -3.12 -4.46 20.08
C ALA A 63 -4.61 -4.06 20.11
N THR A 64 -5.08 -3.32 19.11
CA THR A 64 -6.49 -2.89 19.01
C THR A 64 -7.44 -4.05 18.72
N SER A 65 -7.08 -4.99 17.85
CA SER A 65 -7.91 -6.15 17.57
C SER A 65 -7.90 -7.11 18.75
N LEU A 66 -6.77 -7.31 19.42
CA LEU A 66 -6.65 -8.22 20.56
C LEU A 66 -7.48 -7.74 21.76
N THR A 67 -7.48 -6.44 22.04
CA THR A 67 -8.34 -5.85 23.08
C THR A 67 -9.82 -5.98 22.71
N LEU A 68 -10.16 -5.78 21.43
CA LEU A 68 -11.53 -5.93 20.94
C LEU A 68 -12.00 -7.39 20.95
N ILE A 69 -11.11 -8.35 20.64
CA ILE A 69 -11.37 -9.78 20.78
C ILE A 69 -11.58 -10.13 22.27
N ALA A 70 -10.72 -9.66 23.17
CA ALA A 70 -10.85 -9.89 24.61
C ALA A 70 -12.20 -9.38 25.15
N ALA A 71 -12.67 -8.22 24.67
CA ALA A 71 -14.01 -7.72 24.97
C ALA A 71 -15.12 -8.62 24.38
N ALA A 72 -15.00 -9.05 23.13
CA ALA A 72 -15.99 -9.86 22.43
C ALA A 72 -16.13 -11.29 22.97
N VAL A 73 -15.11 -11.82 23.67
CA VAL A 73 -15.08 -13.18 24.24
C VAL A 73 -15.36 -13.20 25.73
N LYS A 74 -15.67 -12.04 26.33
CA LYS A 74 -15.88 -11.91 27.77
C LYS A 74 -16.96 -12.87 28.30
N LEU A 75 -17.95 -13.22 27.48
CA LEU A 75 -18.98 -14.20 27.83
C LEU A 75 -18.40 -15.61 28.10
N SER A 76 -17.36 -16.04 27.38
CA SER A 76 -16.66 -17.31 27.63
C SER A 76 -15.83 -17.30 28.91
N VAL A 77 -15.39 -16.11 29.34
CA VAL A 77 -14.55 -15.91 30.54
C VAL A 77 -15.40 -15.80 31.81
N ASP A 78 -16.71 -15.59 31.69
CA ASP A 78 -17.59 -15.39 32.84
C ASP A 78 -17.86 -16.71 33.59
N LEU A 79 -17.28 -16.83 34.78
CA LEU A 79 -17.38 -18.00 35.65
C LEU A 79 -18.52 -17.89 36.67
N ASN A 80 -18.98 -16.67 36.99
CA ASN A 80 -19.74 -16.43 38.22
C ASN A 80 -21.22 -16.18 37.97
N THR A 81 -21.60 -15.78 36.76
CA THR A 81 -23.00 -15.46 36.44
C THR A 81 -23.79 -16.68 35.99
N SER A 82 -25.07 -16.70 36.33
CA SER A 82 -25.96 -17.81 36.01
C SER A 82 -26.36 -17.79 34.53
N MET A 83 -26.13 -18.89 33.81
CA MET A 83 -26.39 -19.02 32.38
C MET A 83 -27.03 -20.38 32.02
N PRO A 84 -28.24 -20.67 32.56
CA PRO A 84 -28.87 -21.99 32.44
C PRO A 84 -29.59 -22.22 31.10
N SER A 85 -29.99 -21.17 30.40
CA SER A 85 -30.88 -21.30 29.25
C SER A 85 -30.17 -21.86 28.01
N ARG A 86 -30.96 -22.38 27.08
CA ARG A 86 -30.48 -22.84 25.76
C ARG A 86 -29.65 -21.77 25.04
N GLY A 87 -30.17 -20.54 25.01
CA GLY A 87 -29.51 -19.41 24.36
C GLY A 87 -28.16 -19.10 25.00
N ASP A 88 -28.07 -19.21 26.33
CA ASP A 88 -26.83 -18.91 27.05
C ASP A 88 -25.75 -19.98 26.82
N GLN A 89 -26.11 -21.27 26.84
CA GLN A 89 -25.19 -22.36 26.57
C GLN A 89 -24.66 -22.30 25.12
N LEU A 90 -25.54 -22.00 24.15
CA LEU A 90 -25.13 -21.78 22.76
C LEU A 90 -24.26 -20.53 22.61
N ALA A 91 -24.51 -19.46 23.37
CA ALA A 91 -23.71 -18.23 23.32
C ALA A 91 -22.28 -18.45 23.85
N LYS A 92 -22.10 -19.30 24.87
CA LYS A 92 -20.77 -19.73 25.33
C LYS A 92 -20.04 -20.55 24.27
N LEU A 93 -20.74 -21.47 23.60
CA LEU A 93 -20.17 -22.26 22.51
C LEU A 93 -19.81 -21.38 21.30
N SER A 94 -20.69 -20.46 20.90
CA SER A 94 -20.45 -19.53 19.79
C SER A 94 -19.25 -18.63 20.07
N SER A 95 -19.10 -18.13 21.30
CA SER A 95 -17.96 -17.32 21.72
C SER A 95 -16.64 -18.10 21.60
N THR A 96 -16.66 -19.40 21.94
CA THR A 96 -15.50 -20.29 21.83
C THR A 96 -15.11 -20.55 20.36
N VAL A 97 -16.10 -20.85 19.51
CA VAL A 97 -15.90 -21.06 18.07
C VAL A 97 -15.49 -19.78 17.34
N PHE A 98 -15.98 -18.63 17.81
CA PHE A 98 -15.61 -17.32 17.31
C PHE A 98 -14.11 -17.05 17.45
N VAL A 99 -13.48 -17.45 18.56
CA VAL A 99 -12.02 -17.35 18.75
C VAL A 99 -11.25 -18.23 17.76
N CYS A 100 -11.70 -19.46 17.52
CA CYS A 100 -11.12 -20.33 16.49
C CYS A 100 -11.17 -19.67 15.11
N THR A 101 -12.32 -19.09 14.76
CA THR A 101 -12.53 -18.39 13.48
C THR A 101 -11.60 -17.17 13.36
N ILE A 102 -11.47 -16.38 14.42
CA ILE A 102 -10.58 -15.22 14.47
C ILE A 102 -9.13 -15.63 14.24
N MET A 103 -8.64 -16.69 14.89
CA MET A 103 -7.25 -17.16 14.72
C MET A 103 -6.99 -17.60 13.28
N GLY A 104 -7.86 -18.42 12.69
CA GLY A 104 -7.67 -18.85 11.30
C GLY A 104 -7.83 -17.72 10.29
N ASN A 105 -8.79 -16.81 10.50
CA ASN A 105 -9.00 -15.69 9.59
C ASN A 105 -7.83 -14.71 9.61
N SER A 106 -7.28 -14.41 10.78
CA SER A 106 -6.22 -13.43 10.97
C SER A 106 -4.81 -13.95 10.66
N MET A 107 -4.64 -15.24 10.39
CA MET A 107 -3.35 -15.89 10.12
C MET A 107 -2.50 -15.22 9.03
N PRO A 108 -3.04 -14.73 7.89
CA PRO A 108 -2.25 -13.99 6.90
C PRO A 108 -1.69 -12.66 7.40
N SER A 109 -2.26 -12.07 8.44
CA SER A 109 -1.81 -10.78 8.98
C SER A 109 -0.42 -10.83 9.60
N LEU A 110 0.06 -12.02 10.00
CA LEU A 110 1.44 -12.24 10.44
C LEU A 110 2.46 -11.82 9.39
N GLY A 111 2.12 -11.97 8.10
CA GLY A 111 2.99 -11.54 7.01
C GLY A 111 3.22 -10.02 6.98
N THR A 112 2.25 -9.21 7.41
CA THR A 112 2.37 -7.73 7.36
C THR A 112 3.08 -7.09 8.54
N MET A 113 3.29 -7.83 9.63
CA MET A 113 3.81 -7.27 10.87
C MET A 113 5.35 -7.27 10.90
N GLY A 114 5.94 -6.31 11.60
CA GLY A 114 7.37 -6.32 11.90
C GLY A 114 7.74 -7.49 12.84
N ASN A 115 9.01 -7.90 12.86
CA ASN A 115 9.43 -9.07 13.66
C ASN A 115 9.12 -8.94 15.17
N GLU A 116 9.29 -7.74 15.73
CA GLU A 116 8.98 -7.46 17.14
C GLU A 116 7.47 -7.44 17.40
N GLU A 117 6.70 -6.83 16.50
CA GLU A 117 5.24 -6.80 16.56
C GLU A 117 4.65 -8.21 16.50
N ILE A 118 5.15 -9.07 15.61
CA ILE A 118 4.74 -10.49 15.53
C ILE A 118 4.90 -11.15 16.90
N PHE A 119 6.06 -11.00 17.54
CA PHE A 119 6.31 -11.63 18.84
C PHE A 119 5.35 -11.13 19.92
N MET A 120 5.20 -9.81 20.07
CA MET A 120 4.31 -9.23 21.09
C MET A 120 2.84 -9.63 20.89
N ASN A 121 2.35 -9.55 19.65
CA ASN A 121 0.96 -9.88 19.34
C ASN A 121 0.66 -11.37 19.53
N ILE A 122 1.61 -12.26 19.23
CA ILE A 122 1.48 -13.70 19.42
C ILE A 122 1.48 -14.08 20.90
N VAL A 123 2.37 -13.49 21.70
CA VAL A 123 2.39 -13.72 23.14
C VAL A 123 1.09 -13.25 23.79
N ALA A 124 0.61 -12.05 23.43
CA ALA A 124 -0.65 -11.53 23.92
C ALA A 124 -1.86 -12.40 23.52
N LEU A 125 -1.92 -12.86 22.26
CA LEU A 125 -2.93 -13.80 21.79
C LEU A 125 -2.86 -15.14 22.55
N GLY A 126 -1.64 -15.66 22.78
CA GLY A 126 -1.43 -16.89 23.54
C GLY A 126 -1.93 -16.79 24.97
N ILE A 127 -1.64 -15.69 25.67
CA ILE A 127 -2.15 -15.44 27.03
C ILE A 127 -3.69 -15.43 27.02
N LEU A 128 -4.31 -14.72 26.08
CA LEU A 128 -5.76 -14.65 25.95
C LEU A 128 -6.38 -16.04 25.72
N VAL A 129 -5.84 -16.82 24.78
CA VAL A 129 -6.36 -18.14 24.42
C VAL A 129 -6.16 -19.15 25.56
N ILE A 130 -4.99 -19.15 26.23
CA ILE A 130 -4.75 -20.02 27.38
C ILE A 130 -5.73 -19.68 28.52
N THR A 131 -5.96 -18.39 28.78
CA THR A 131 -6.93 -17.94 29.79
C THR A 131 -8.34 -18.45 29.47
N LEU A 132 -8.75 -18.36 28.21
CA LEU A 132 -10.04 -18.90 27.75
C LEU A 132 -10.14 -20.42 27.96
N ILE A 133 -9.11 -21.17 27.60
CA ILE A 133 -9.06 -22.62 27.79
C ILE A 133 -9.20 -22.99 29.27
N VAL A 134 -8.44 -22.35 30.15
CA VAL A 134 -8.49 -22.60 31.60
C VAL A 134 -9.89 -22.29 32.15
N ASN A 135 -10.51 -21.18 31.75
CA ASN A 135 -11.86 -20.83 32.20
C ASN A 135 -12.92 -21.82 31.70
N ILE A 136 -12.82 -22.29 30.46
CA ILE A 136 -13.71 -23.33 29.94
C ILE A 136 -13.53 -24.64 30.71
N CYS A 137 -12.30 -25.03 31.04
CA CYS A 137 -12.04 -26.20 31.88
C CYS A 137 -12.69 -26.07 33.26
N ILE A 138 -12.61 -24.90 33.89
CA ILE A 138 -13.27 -24.63 35.18
C ILE A 138 -14.79 -24.73 35.02
N GLN A 139 -15.37 -24.15 33.98
CA GLN A 139 -16.82 -24.21 33.70
C GLN A 139 -17.31 -25.64 33.44
N LEU A 140 -16.50 -26.47 32.78
CA LEU A 140 -16.80 -27.90 32.57
C LEU A 140 -16.71 -28.67 33.89
N ALA A 141 -15.68 -28.43 34.71
CA ALA A 141 -15.48 -29.11 35.99
C ALA A 141 -16.55 -28.75 37.03
N THR A 142 -17.00 -27.50 37.03
CA THR A 142 -18.06 -26.99 37.93
C THR A 142 -19.48 -27.33 37.45
N GLY A 143 -19.63 -27.92 36.25
CA GLY A 143 -20.93 -28.23 35.67
C GLY A 143 -21.70 -27.02 35.15
N ALA A 144 -21.08 -25.84 35.09
CA ALA A 144 -21.66 -24.63 34.49
C ALA A 144 -21.93 -24.79 32.98
N ILE A 145 -21.18 -25.69 32.32
CA ILE A 145 -21.46 -26.21 30.97
C ILE A 145 -21.78 -27.70 31.11
N PHE A 146 -23.05 -28.07 30.94
CA PHE A 146 -23.51 -29.44 31.17
C PHE A 146 -24.09 -30.12 29.91
N VAL A 147 -24.69 -29.35 28.99
CA VAL A 147 -25.35 -29.93 27.79
C VAL A 147 -24.35 -30.23 26.68
N PHE A 148 -23.53 -29.24 26.30
CA PHE A 148 -22.64 -29.30 25.13
C PHE A 148 -21.18 -29.61 25.49
N TRP A 149 -20.95 -30.43 26.51
CA TRP A 149 -19.60 -30.66 27.04
C TRP A 149 -18.66 -31.31 26.00
N LYS A 150 -19.19 -32.19 25.13
CA LYS A 150 -18.44 -32.85 24.05
C LYS A 150 -18.01 -31.86 22.97
N GLU A 151 -18.93 -30.99 22.56
CA GLU A 151 -18.69 -29.93 21.59
C GLU A 151 -17.67 -28.93 22.13
N HIS A 152 -17.81 -28.50 23.39
CA HIS A 152 -16.82 -27.63 24.05
C HIS A 152 -15.44 -28.28 24.14
N ALA A 153 -15.35 -29.56 24.52
CA ALA A 153 -14.07 -30.27 24.58
C ALA A 153 -13.41 -30.36 23.19
N CYS A 154 -14.18 -30.63 22.14
CA CYS A 154 -13.68 -30.68 20.77
C CYS A 154 -13.21 -29.30 20.28
N VAL A 155 -14.00 -28.25 20.47
CA VAL A 155 -13.64 -26.88 20.05
C VAL A 155 -12.44 -26.36 20.84
N MET A 156 -12.33 -26.68 22.13
CA MET A 156 -11.16 -26.35 22.95
C MET A 156 -9.88 -27.01 22.42
N PHE A 157 -9.94 -28.28 22.03
CA PHE A 157 -8.82 -28.95 21.38
C PHE A 157 -8.45 -28.28 20.06
N ILE A 158 -9.44 -27.94 19.22
CA ILE A 158 -9.22 -27.19 17.96
C ILE A 158 -8.57 -25.83 18.24
N MET A 159 -9.02 -25.12 19.28
CA MET A 159 -8.47 -23.82 19.68
C MET A 159 -6.98 -23.94 20.04
N LEU A 160 -6.60 -24.95 20.82
CA LEU A 160 -5.21 -25.21 21.17
C LEU A 160 -4.37 -25.52 19.93
N VAL A 161 -4.88 -26.38 19.03
CA VAL A 161 -4.19 -26.71 17.77
C VAL A 161 -4.00 -25.46 16.91
N LEU A 162 -5.02 -24.61 16.76
CA LEU A 162 -4.93 -23.36 16.02
C LEU A 162 -3.90 -22.40 16.62
N LEU A 163 -3.85 -22.29 17.96
CA LEU A 163 -2.84 -21.48 18.64
C LEU A 163 -1.42 -21.99 18.35
N LEU A 164 -1.21 -23.31 18.39
CA LEU A 164 0.07 -23.92 18.06
C LEU A 164 0.45 -23.67 16.60
N LEU A 165 -0.47 -23.90 15.64
CA LEU A 165 -0.25 -23.63 14.23
C LEU A 165 0.16 -22.18 13.98
N LEU A 166 -0.52 -21.25 14.65
CA LEU A 166 -0.30 -19.81 14.50
C LEU A 166 1.03 -19.37 15.14
N SER A 167 1.34 -19.87 16.34
CA SER A 167 2.61 -19.59 17.05
C SER A 167 3.83 -20.11 16.30
N PHE A 168 3.79 -21.36 15.84
CA PHE A 168 4.90 -21.96 15.09
C PHE A 168 5.02 -21.37 13.67
N SER A 169 3.93 -20.91 13.07
CA SER A 169 4.01 -20.13 11.82
C SER A 169 4.69 -18.79 12.05
N ALA A 170 4.38 -18.08 13.14
CA ALA A 170 4.97 -16.79 13.47
C ALA A 170 6.51 -16.85 13.61
N ILE A 171 7.05 -17.96 14.12
CA ILE A 171 8.51 -18.20 14.21
C ILE A 171 9.16 -18.24 12.83
N THR A 172 8.44 -18.71 11.80
CA THR A 172 8.98 -18.93 10.45
C THR A 172 8.84 -17.72 9.52
N VAL A 173 7.93 -16.79 9.84
CA VAL A 173 7.67 -15.58 9.04
C VAL A 173 8.94 -14.73 8.86
N PRO A 174 9.74 -14.41 9.90
CA PRO A 174 10.97 -13.63 9.72
C PRO A 174 11.97 -14.28 8.75
N THR A 175 12.17 -15.59 8.85
CA THR A 175 13.09 -16.33 7.99
C THR A 175 12.61 -16.36 6.54
N THR A 176 11.31 -16.60 6.32
CA THR A 176 10.74 -16.60 4.97
C THR A 176 10.79 -15.21 4.33
N LYS A 177 10.55 -14.12 5.09
CA LYS A 177 10.76 -12.74 4.62
C LYS A 177 12.20 -12.51 4.18
N HIS A 178 13.16 -12.83 5.04
CA HIS A 178 14.59 -12.64 4.74
C HIS A 178 15.03 -13.45 3.50
N TYR A 179 14.60 -14.71 3.40
CA TYR A 179 14.90 -15.56 2.25
C TYR A 179 14.31 -14.99 0.94
N LEU A 180 13.07 -14.52 0.97
CA LEU A 180 12.41 -13.93 -0.19
C LEU A 180 13.02 -12.59 -0.57
N GLU A 181 13.45 -11.77 0.39
CA GLU A 181 14.20 -10.54 0.13
C GLU A 181 15.52 -10.83 -0.56
N TYR A 182 16.29 -11.80 -0.06
CA TYR A 182 17.54 -12.23 -0.70
C TYR A 182 17.33 -12.69 -2.15
N LYS A 183 16.34 -13.57 -2.37
CA LYS A 183 16.00 -14.08 -3.72
C LYS A 183 15.47 -12.96 -4.63
N TYR A 184 14.74 -12.00 -4.08
CA TYR A 184 14.29 -10.81 -4.80
C TYR A 184 15.48 -9.96 -5.26
N SER A 185 16.41 -9.62 -4.35
CA SER A 185 17.58 -8.81 -4.69
C SER A 185 18.41 -9.43 -5.81
N LYS A 186 18.65 -10.75 -5.75
CA LYS A 186 19.37 -11.47 -6.81
C LYS A 186 18.66 -11.40 -8.16
N LYS A 187 17.33 -11.57 -8.19
CA LYS A 187 16.57 -11.47 -9.46
C LYS A 187 16.43 -10.03 -9.95
N TYR A 188 16.39 -9.07 -9.04
CA TYR A 188 16.37 -7.65 -9.37
C TYR A 188 17.67 -7.23 -10.09
N GLU A 189 18.82 -7.68 -9.60
CA GLU A 189 20.11 -7.50 -10.30
C GLU A 189 20.11 -8.13 -11.71
N LEU A 190 19.42 -9.26 -11.90
CA LEU A 190 19.28 -9.87 -13.24
C LEU A 190 18.45 -8.98 -14.17
N VAL A 191 17.34 -8.39 -13.69
CA VAL A 191 16.55 -7.44 -14.51
C VAL A 191 17.40 -6.25 -14.94
N LEU A 192 18.20 -5.69 -14.02
CA LEU A 192 19.09 -4.56 -14.35
C LEU A 192 20.13 -4.90 -15.40
N LYS A 193 20.66 -6.14 -15.40
CA LYS A 193 21.60 -6.61 -16.42
C LYS A 193 20.93 -6.80 -17.77
N GLU A 194 19.73 -7.40 -17.82
CA GLU A 194 18.95 -7.53 -19.05
C GLU A 194 18.58 -6.15 -19.64
N ASP A 195 18.28 -5.18 -18.78
CA ASP A 195 17.96 -3.81 -19.18
C ASP A 195 19.10 -3.09 -19.89
N SER A 196 20.36 -3.38 -19.53
CA SER A 196 21.51 -2.76 -20.21
C SER A 196 21.79 -3.30 -21.62
N SER A 197 21.21 -4.44 -21.99
CA SER A 197 21.47 -5.10 -23.28
C SER A 197 20.43 -4.83 -24.38
N GLU A 198 19.22 -4.38 -24.04
CA GLU A 198 18.15 -4.12 -25.00
C GLU A 198 18.03 -2.63 -25.36
N ASN A 199 18.60 -2.25 -26.51
CA ASN A 199 18.61 -0.86 -27.02
C ASN A 199 17.53 -0.54 -28.06
N ASN A 200 16.79 -1.53 -28.60
CA ASN A 200 15.91 -1.35 -29.76
C ASN A 200 14.40 -1.28 -29.44
N ILE A 201 14.00 -1.14 -28.17
CA ILE A 201 12.59 -1.13 -27.74
C ILE A 201 12.19 0.25 -27.19
N SER A 202 10.99 0.76 -27.53
CA SER A 202 10.46 2.01 -26.96
C SER A 202 10.46 1.99 -25.43
N LEU A 203 10.72 3.13 -24.79
CA LEU A 203 10.91 3.20 -23.34
C LEU A 203 9.63 2.85 -22.57
N VAL A 204 8.47 3.16 -23.12
CA VAL A 204 7.17 2.70 -22.57
C VAL A 204 7.04 1.18 -22.60
N CYS A 205 7.40 0.52 -23.71
CA CYS A 205 7.35 -0.93 -23.82
C CYS A 205 8.32 -1.61 -22.85
N LYS A 206 9.54 -1.07 -22.73
CA LYS A 206 10.56 -1.54 -21.78
C LYS A 206 10.10 -1.41 -20.33
N LEU A 207 9.58 -0.25 -19.94
CA LEU A 207 9.02 -0.04 -18.60
C LEU A 207 7.86 -0.99 -18.30
N ARG A 208 6.99 -1.24 -19.28
CA ARG A 208 5.88 -2.17 -19.13
C ARG A 208 6.34 -3.60 -18.89
N GLU A 209 7.39 -4.03 -19.59
CA GLU A 209 7.99 -5.35 -19.40
C GLU A 209 8.63 -5.46 -18.01
N ASN A 210 9.45 -4.48 -17.61
CA ASN A 210 10.09 -4.48 -16.31
C ASN A 210 9.09 -4.42 -15.16
N LEU A 211 8.04 -3.61 -15.26
CA LEU A 211 6.97 -3.59 -14.28
C LEU A 211 6.21 -4.92 -14.22
N SER A 212 6.13 -5.66 -15.32
CA SER A 212 5.55 -7.00 -15.31
C SER A 212 6.46 -8.01 -14.61
N LYS A 213 7.78 -7.91 -14.80
CA LYS A 213 8.79 -8.69 -14.06
C LYS A 213 8.74 -8.34 -12.55
N TYR A 214 8.73 -7.05 -12.18
CA TYR A 214 8.62 -6.57 -10.80
C TYR A 214 7.29 -6.94 -10.15
N TRP A 215 6.18 -6.91 -10.89
CA TRP A 215 4.88 -7.37 -10.39
C TRP A 215 4.94 -8.85 -10.04
N MET A 216 5.49 -9.67 -10.93
CA MET A 216 5.58 -11.10 -10.70
C MET A 216 6.45 -11.44 -9.48
N MET A 217 7.58 -10.75 -9.32
CA MET A 217 8.43 -10.89 -8.13
C MET A 217 7.71 -10.41 -6.87
N SER A 218 7.21 -9.17 -6.85
CA SER A 218 6.60 -8.56 -5.65
C SER A 218 5.33 -9.27 -5.19
N TYR A 219 4.48 -9.70 -6.12
CA TYR A 219 3.27 -10.46 -5.80
C TYR A 219 3.58 -11.85 -5.24
N SER A 220 4.52 -12.57 -5.85
CA SER A 220 4.90 -13.91 -5.40
C SER A 220 5.67 -13.90 -4.07
N SER A 221 6.39 -12.82 -3.76
CA SER A 221 7.04 -12.58 -2.46
C SER A 221 6.17 -11.87 -1.42
N SER A 222 4.92 -11.50 -1.75
CA SER A 222 4.04 -10.80 -0.81
C SER A 222 3.86 -11.64 0.46
N PRO A 223 4.28 -11.16 1.66
CA PRO A 223 4.33 -11.99 2.86
C PRO A 223 2.96 -12.56 3.26
N GLN A 224 1.89 -11.79 3.05
CA GLN A 224 0.53 -12.26 3.30
C GLN A 224 0.13 -13.38 2.34
N PHE A 225 0.54 -13.28 1.07
CA PHE A 225 0.26 -14.33 0.08
C PHE A 225 1.04 -15.61 0.42
N VAL A 226 2.31 -15.47 0.80
CA VAL A 226 3.17 -16.58 1.26
C VAL A 226 2.55 -17.26 2.48
N MET A 227 2.05 -16.47 3.44
CA MET A 227 1.36 -17.00 4.61
C MET A 227 0.04 -17.68 4.24
N GLY A 228 -0.78 -17.06 3.38
CA GLY A 228 -2.08 -17.59 2.95
C GLY A 228 -1.99 -18.91 2.17
N ARG A 229 -0.87 -19.16 1.46
CA ARG A 229 -0.61 -20.41 0.75
C ARG A 229 0.20 -21.44 1.54
N SER A 230 0.59 -21.11 2.78
CA SER A 230 1.35 -22.02 3.66
C SER A 230 0.51 -23.22 4.09
N VAL A 231 1.16 -24.35 4.36
CA VAL A 231 0.47 -25.57 4.80
C VAL A 231 -0.25 -25.38 6.14
N THR A 232 0.32 -24.59 7.04
CA THR A 232 -0.28 -24.29 8.35
C THR A 232 -1.52 -23.42 8.22
N CYS A 233 -1.53 -22.42 7.32
CA CYS A 233 -2.72 -21.62 7.04
C CYS A 233 -3.83 -22.41 6.34
N THR A 234 -3.48 -23.40 5.52
CA THR A 234 -4.49 -24.28 4.91
C THR A 234 -5.09 -25.25 5.92
N ALA A 235 -4.29 -25.77 6.84
CA ALA A 235 -4.76 -26.63 7.92
C ALA A 235 -5.67 -25.86 8.90
N SER A 236 -5.31 -24.61 9.24
CA SER A 236 -6.16 -23.76 10.08
C SER A 236 -7.52 -23.47 9.44
N GLY A 237 -7.58 -23.35 8.10
CA GLY A 237 -8.85 -23.24 7.37
C GLY A 237 -9.75 -24.46 7.51
N ALA A 238 -9.19 -25.67 7.45
CA ALA A 238 -9.95 -26.90 7.69
C ALA A 238 -10.47 -26.97 9.14
N PHE A 239 -9.63 -26.62 10.13
CA PHE A 239 -10.03 -26.57 11.53
C PHE A 239 -11.09 -25.52 11.83
N CYS A 240 -11.03 -24.35 11.17
CA CYS A 240 -12.08 -23.32 11.28
C CYS A 240 -13.41 -23.82 10.72
N LEU A 241 -13.40 -24.46 9.54
CA LEU A 241 -14.58 -25.08 8.95
C LEU A 241 -15.17 -26.16 9.87
N LEU A 242 -14.32 -27.02 10.46
CA LEU A 242 -14.75 -28.03 11.43
C LEU A 242 -15.41 -27.37 12.66
N SER A 243 -14.79 -26.32 13.22
CA SER A 243 -15.36 -25.62 14.38
C SER A 243 -16.70 -24.93 14.07
N ALA A 244 -16.85 -24.35 12.87
CA ALA A 244 -18.10 -23.76 12.43
C ALA A 244 -19.18 -24.83 12.18
N ALA A 245 -18.80 -26.00 11.66
CA ALA A 245 -19.70 -27.13 11.49
C ALA A 245 -20.21 -27.66 12.83
N ILE A 246 -19.35 -27.79 13.84
CA ILE A 246 -19.74 -28.17 15.21
C ILE A 246 -20.76 -27.17 15.79
N LEU A 247 -20.54 -25.87 15.60
CA LEU A 247 -21.51 -24.85 16.04
C LEU A 247 -22.86 -24.98 15.33
N GLY A 248 -22.84 -25.15 14.00
CA GLY A 248 -24.04 -25.32 13.19
C GLY A 248 -24.82 -26.59 13.57
N GLU A 249 -24.12 -27.71 13.76
CA GLU A 249 -24.68 -28.98 14.22
C GLU A 249 -25.33 -28.84 15.60
N ALA A 250 -24.65 -28.19 16.55
CA ALA A 250 -25.19 -27.93 17.89
C ALA A 250 -26.45 -27.06 17.84
N MET A 251 -26.47 -26.01 17.01
CA MET A 251 -27.65 -25.19 16.80
C MET A 251 -28.81 -25.99 16.21
N VAL A 252 -28.58 -26.71 15.10
CA VAL A 252 -29.61 -27.51 14.43
C VAL A 252 -30.19 -28.56 15.39
N ARG A 253 -29.34 -29.29 16.12
CA ARG A 253 -29.79 -30.26 17.12
C ARG A 253 -30.60 -29.60 18.23
N SER A 254 -30.15 -28.45 18.72
CA SER A 254 -30.82 -27.74 19.81
C SER A 254 -32.20 -27.18 19.41
N PHE A 255 -32.34 -26.70 18.17
CA PHE A 255 -33.61 -26.15 17.66
C PHE A 255 -34.60 -27.22 17.19
N PHE A 256 -34.14 -28.21 16.43
CA PHE A 256 -35.02 -29.22 15.81
C PHE A 256 -35.24 -30.47 16.66
N MET A 257 -34.39 -30.75 17.66
CA MET A 257 -34.52 -31.91 18.55
C MET A 257 -34.52 -31.51 20.03
N PRO A 258 -35.47 -30.67 20.48
CA PRO A 258 -35.51 -30.19 21.85
C PRO A 258 -35.72 -31.31 22.89
N TRP A 259 -36.31 -32.45 22.49
CA TRP A 259 -36.51 -33.61 23.36
C TRP A 259 -35.20 -34.29 23.81
N MET A 260 -34.10 -34.13 23.07
CA MET A 260 -32.81 -34.75 23.41
C MET A 260 -32.02 -33.99 24.49
N PHE A 261 -32.43 -32.77 24.85
CA PHE A 261 -31.68 -31.90 25.75
C PHE A 261 -32.56 -31.40 26.90
N LYS A 262 -32.12 -31.62 28.14
CA LYS A 262 -32.72 -31.02 29.33
C LYS A 262 -31.97 -29.74 29.68
N PHE A 263 -32.61 -28.60 29.49
CA PHE A 263 -32.10 -27.30 29.96
C PHE A 263 -32.75 -26.97 31.31
N CYS A 264 -32.05 -26.18 32.13
CA CYS A 264 -32.61 -25.71 33.40
C CYS A 264 -33.53 -24.51 33.17
N ASP A 265 -34.65 -24.46 33.88
CA ASP A 265 -35.56 -23.30 33.88
C ASP A 265 -34.94 -22.17 34.72
N GLY A 266 -34.64 -21.04 34.09
CA GLY A 266 -34.06 -19.87 34.73
C GLY A 266 -33.71 -18.78 33.72
N GLN A 267 -33.86 -17.52 34.12
CA GLN A 267 -33.39 -16.38 33.32
C GLN A 267 -31.93 -16.09 33.64
N SER A 268 -31.11 -15.89 32.60
CA SER A 268 -29.74 -15.42 32.76
C SER A 268 -29.71 -13.96 33.22
N ASP A 269 -28.71 -13.61 34.01
CA ASP A 269 -28.46 -12.23 34.46
C ASP A 269 -28.25 -11.27 33.26
N TYR A 270 -27.79 -11.80 32.12
CA TYR A 270 -27.61 -11.06 30.87
C TYR A 270 -28.93 -10.86 30.09
N LYS A 271 -30.01 -11.55 30.44
CA LYS A 271 -31.35 -11.41 29.83
C LYS A 271 -31.32 -11.48 28.30
N TRP A 272 -31.95 -10.52 27.61
CA TRP A 272 -32.03 -10.45 26.14
C TRP A 272 -30.66 -10.24 25.46
N SER A 273 -29.67 -9.71 26.19
CA SER A 273 -28.36 -9.40 25.61
C SER A 273 -27.60 -10.66 25.20
N THR A 274 -27.82 -11.81 25.87
CA THR A 274 -27.19 -13.08 25.46
C THR A 274 -27.64 -13.53 24.07
N THR A 275 -28.92 -13.35 23.75
CA THR A 275 -29.45 -13.67 22.41
C THR A 275 -28.83 -12.78 21.35
N LEU A 276 -28.65 -11.49 21.65
CA LEU A 276 -27.96 -10.57 20.75
C LEU A 276 -26.51 -11.01 20.51
N VAL A 277 -25.77 -11.35 21.57
CA VAL A 277 -24.39 -11.85 21.47
C VAL A 277 -24.33 -13.11 20.60
N LEU A 278 -25.20 -14.08 20.86
CA LEU A 278 -25.29 -15.33 20.09
C LEU A 278 -25.49 -15.05 18.59
N VAL A 279 -26.47 -14.23 18.23
CA VAL A 279 -26.77 -13.91 16.83
C VAL A 279 -25.58 -13.22 16.17
N THR A 280 -25.03 -12.19 16.79
CA THR A 280 -23.90 -11.43 16.23
C THR A 280 -22.66 -12.32 16.04
N GLN A 281 -22.29 -13.11 17.04
CA GLN A 281 -21.13 -14.01 16.94
C GLN A 281 -21.34 -15.12 15.92
N THR A 282 -22.55 -15.66 15.78
CA THR A 282 -22.85 -16.69 14.78
C THR A 282 -22.67 -16.16 13.36
N ILE A 283 -23.18 -14.95 13.09
CA ILE A 283 -22.96 -14.27 11.80
C ILE A 283 -21.46 -14.02 11.60
N ALA A 284 -20.76 -13.59 12.65
CA ALA A 284 -19.32 -13.35 12.62
C ALA A 284 -18.50 -14.62 12.34
N VAL A 285 -18.88 -15.77 12.90
CA VAL A 285 -18.28 -17.09 12.61
C VAL A 285 -18.52 -17.48 11.15
N GLY A 286 -19.76 -17.31 10.66
CA GLY A 286 -20.11 -17.62 9.27
C GLY A 286 -19.28 -16.79 8.30
N VAL A 287 -19.27 -15.46 8.45
CA VAL A 287 -18.50 -14.55 7.61
C VAL A 287 -17.00 -14.79 7.76
N GLY A 288 -16.50 -14.91 8.99
CA GLY A 288 -15.08 -15.08 9.28
C GLY A 288 -14.49 -16.39 8.75
N THR A 289 -15.32 -17.43 8.57
CA THR A 289 -14.89 -18.74 8.06
C THR A 289 -14.76 -18.76 6.53
N ILE A 290 -15.39 -17.83 5.79
CA ILE A 290 -15.31 -17.74 4.33
C ILE A 290 -13.86 -17.59 3.86
N GLY A 291 -13.08 -16.69 4.49
CA GLY A 291 -11.68 -16.47 4.13
C GLY A 291 -10.82 -17.73 4.27
N PRO A 292 -10.73 -18.33 5.47
CA PRO A 292 -10.01 -19.59 5.70
C PRO A 292 -10.48 -20.74 4.81
N ALA A 293 -11.78 -20.89 4.59
CA ALA A 293 -12.35 -21.91 3.71
C ALA A 293 -11.91 -21.73 2.25
N CYS A 294 -11.94 -20.51 1.73
CA CYS A 294 -11.47 -20.21 0.39
C CYS A 294 -9.98 -20.44 0.22
N ARG A 295 -9.14 -20.16 1.22
CA ARG A 295 -7.70 -20.48 1.20
C ARG A 295 -7.46 -21.99 1.15
N TRP A 296 -8.20 -22.75 1.94
CA TRP A 296 -8.16 -24.21 1.93
C TRP A 296 -8.57 -24.76 0.56
N LEU A 297 -9.70 -24.32 0.00
CA LEU A 297 -10.16 -24.72 -1.34
C LEU A 297 -9.18 -24.31 -2.45
N PHE A 298 -8.59 -23.10 -2.36
CA PHE A 298 -7.60 -22.63 -3.32
C PHE A 298 -6.36 -23.53 -3.32
N ALA A 299 -5.85 -23.92 -2.14
CA ALA A 299 -4.71 -24.82 -2.03
C ALA A 299 -4.97 -26.22 -2.59
N ILE A 300 -6.19 -26.74 -2.42
CA ILE A 300 -6.61 -28.02 -3.00
C ILE A 300 -6.65 -27.93 -4.53
N ARG A 301 -7.37 -26.93 -5.08
CA ARG A 301 -7.48 -26.72 -6.53
C ARG A 301 -6.13 -26.50 -7.20
N PHE A 302 -5.22 -25.79 -6.53
CA PHE A 302 -3.88 -25.47 -7.01
C PHE A 302 -2.99 -26.73 -7.20
N ARG A 303 -3.03 -27.70 -6.27
CA ARG A 303 -2.14 -28.89 -6.33
C ARG A 303 -2.74 -30.11 -7.04
N CYS A 304 -4.06 -30.16 -7.22
CA CYS A 304 -4.75 -31.29 -7.85
C CYS A 304 -4.24 -31.70 -9.25
N PRO A 305 -3.82 -30.78 -10.16
CA PRO A 305 -3.35 -31.13 -11.50
C PRO A 305 -1.97 -31.82 -11.56
N TYR A 306 -1.15 -31.71 -10.51
CA TYR A 306 0.21 -32.26 -10.48
C TYR A 306 0.30 -33.71 -10.01
N ARG A 307 -0.86 -34.39 -9.89
CA ARG A 307 -1.01 -35.77 -9.41
C ARG A 307 -0.22 -36.80 -10.24
N GLY A 308 0.12 -36.50 -11.49
CA GLY A 308 0.65 -37.46 -12.45
C GLY A 308 2.17 -37.55 -12.62
N ASN A 309 2.97 -36.53 -12.27
CA ASN A 309 4.30 -36.42 -12.90
C ASN A 309 5.53 -36.23 -11.98
N LYS A 310 5.37 -36.15 -10.65
CA LYS A 310 6.52 -36.13 -9.72
C LYS A 310 6.22 -36.96 -8.46
N GLY A 311 7.11 -37.88 -8.13
CA GLY A 311 6.89 -38.93 -7.12
C GLY A 311 6.48 -38.41 -5.73
N THR A 312 5.52 -39.12 -5.13
CA THR A 312 4.91 -38.92 -3.80
C THR A 312 5.91 -38.72 -2.66
N LYS A 313 7.16 -39.18 -2.83
CA LYS A 313 8.23 -39.13 -1.81
C LYS A 313 8.74 -37.71 -1.50
N ARG A 314 8.66 -36.75 -2.44
CA ARG A 314 9.17 -35.37 -2.19
C ARG A 314 8.18 -34.48 -1.43
N GLU A 315 6.90 -34.85 -1.32
CA GLU A 315 5.88 -33.96 -0.76
C GLU A 315 5.90 -33.88 0.78
N PHE A 316 6.33 -34.94 1.46
CA PHE A 316 6.37 -35.04 2.94
C PHE A 316 7.72 -34.66 3.57
N ILE A 317 8.67 -34.14 2.80
CA ILE A 317 9.95 -33.66 3.35
C ILE A 317 9.72 -32.31 4.04
N VAL A 318 10.18 -32.14 5.27
CA VAL A 318 10.12 -30.83 5.96
C VAL A 318 11.24 -29.94 5.41
N GLU A 319 10.88 -28.83 4.79
CA GLU A 319 11.82 -27.89 4.19
C GLU A 319 12.64 -27.16 5.26
N LYS A 320 13.90 -26.83 4.94
CA LYS A 320 14.85 -26.30 5.93
C LYS A 320 14.41 -24.96 6.53
N TYR A 321 13.73 -24.12 5.74
CA TYR A 321 13.27 -22.80 6.19
C TYR A 321 12.30 -22.86 7.38
N TRP A 322 11.61 -23.99 7.59
CA TRP A 322 10.69 -24.16 8.73
C TRP A 322 11.39 -24.22 10.08
N ILE A 323 12.61 -24.77 10.11
CA ILE A 323 13.36 -25.03 11.36
C ILE A 323 14.57 -24.11 11.52
N GLN A 324 15.01 -23.47 10.43
CA GLN A 324 16.22 -22.65 10.39
C GLN A 324 16.29 -21.60 11.52
N ARG A 325 15.19 -20.88 11.81
CA ARG A 325 15.20 -19.88 12.89
C ARG A 325 15.48 -20.47 14.27
N LEU A 326 14.90 -21.64 14.54
CA LEU A 326 15.07 -22.35 15.80
C LEU A 326 16.50 -22.90 15.92
N GLU A 327 17.08 -23.38 14.82
CA GLU A 327 18.47 -23.83 14.75
C GLU A 327 19.45 -22.65 14.96
N GLU A 328 19.20 -21.50 14.34
CA GLU A 328 19.96 -20.26 14.57
C GLU A 328 19.89 -19.82 16.04
N MET A 329 18.67 -19.81 16.61
CA MET A 329 18.48 -19.48 18.03
C MET A 329 19.20 -20.45 18.96
N LYS A 330 19.34 -21.73 18.58
CA LYS A 330 20.10 -22.73 19.32
C LYS A 330 21.60 -22.43 19.30
N GLY A 331 22.12 -21.95 18.16
CA GLY A 331 23.53 -21.58 18.00
C GLY A 331 23.93 -20.27 18.70
N CYS A 332 22.99 -19.34 18.95
CA CYS A 332 23.33 -18.06 19.58
C CYS A 332 23.57 -18.18 21.10
N PRO A 333 24.67 -17.64 21.65
CA PRO A 333 24.86 -17.54 23.10
C PRO A 333 23.82 -16.59 23.73
N LEU A 334 23.46 -16.80 25.00
CA LEU A 334 22.58 -15.90 25.75
C LEU A 334 23.31 -14.58 26.04
N THR A 335 23.22 -13.61 25.14
CA THR A 335 23.98 -12.34 25.20
C THR A 335 23.32 -11.22 26.02
N SER A 336 22.36 -11.52 26.90
CA SER A 336 21.73 -10.45 27.68
C SER A 336 22.66 -9.94 28.79
N LYS A 337 22.75 -8.61 28.94
CA LYS A 337 23.47 -7.93 30.03
C LYS A 337 23.04 -8.42 31.43
N ILE A 338 21.82 -8.91 31.58
CA ILE A 338 21.23 -9.39 32.85
C ILE A 338 21.94 -10.66 33.34
N PHE A 339 22.37 -11.55 32.44
CA PHE A 339 23.03 -12.81 32.79
C PHE A 339 24.56 -12.70 33.00
N LYS A 340 25.15 -11.51 32.86
CA LYS A 340 26.57 -11.29 33.15
C LYS A 340 26.89 -11.32 34.65
N LEU A 341 25.89 -11.15 35.53
CA LEU A 341 26.05 -11.11 36.99
C LEU A 341 25.85 -12.47 37.69
N GLN A 342 25.51 -13.54 36.96
CA GLN A 342 25.13 -14.83 37.56
C GLN A 342 26.21 -15.92 37.47
N ASN A 343 26.25 -16.78 38.49
CA ASN A 343 27.27 -17.82 38.72
C ASN A 343 27.39 -18.82 37.54
N ARG A 344 28.61 -19.32 37.23
CA ARG A 344 28.91 -20.16 36.04
C ARG A 344 27.99 -21.39 35.92
N HIS A 345 27.60 -21.99 37.04
CA HIS A 345 26.71 -23.14 37.09
C HIS A 345 25.28 -22.81 36.64
N SER A 346 24.72 -21.68 37.09
CA SER A 346 23.37 -21.24 36.70
C SER A 346 23.27 -20.96 35.19
N ARG A 347 24.30 -20.36 34.60
CA ARG A 347 24.38 -20.12 33.15
C ARG A 347 24.39 -21.43 32.34
N ARG A 348 25.07 -22.47 32.84
CA ARG A 348 25.09 -23.80 32.21
C ARG A 348 23.69 -24.44 32.24
N VAL A 349 23.04 -24.43 33.39
CA VAL A 349 21.67 -24.97 33.54
C VAL A 349 20.67 -24.25 32.65
N VAL A 350 20.71 -22.92 32.59
CA VAL A 350 19.83 -22.13 31.71
C VAL A 350 20.11 -22.40 30.23
N HIS A 351 21.38 -22.55 29.86
CA HIS A 351 21.76 -22.88 28.49
C HIS A 351 21.31 -24.30 28.09
N ASP A 352 21.46 -25.28 28.98
CA ASP A 352 21.01 -26.66 28.75
C ASP A 352 19.47 -26.73 28.68
N ALA A 353 18.77 -25.99 29.54
CA ALA A 353 17.31 -25.86 29.50
C ALA A 353 16.84 -25.21 28.19
N LYS A 354 17.48 -24.11 27.77
CA LYS A 354 17.22 -23.45 26.48
C LYS A 354 17.35 -24.43 25.32
N ASN A 355 18.44 -25.21 25.29
CA ASN A 355 18.68 -26.17 24.22
C ASN A 355 17.61 -27.26 24.19
N ARG A 356 17.23 -27.81 25.36
CA ARG A 356 16.15 -28.80 25.45
C ARG A 356 14.80 -28.23 24.98
N ILE A 357 14.47 -26.99 25.35
CA ILE A 357 13.25 -26.33 24.89
C ILE A 357 13.27 -26.13 23.37
N LEU A 358 14.39 -25.67 22.81
CA LEU A 358 14.51 -25.48 21.36
C LEU A 358 14.46 -26.81 20.60
N ASP A 359 15.03 -27.89 21.13
CA ASP A 359 14.92 -29.22 20.54
C ASP A 359 13.47 -29.72 20.51
N LEU A 360 12.72 -29.50 21.59
CA LEU A 360 11.30 -29.78 21.64
C LEU A 360 10.52 -28.93 20.62
N CYS A 361 10.81 -27.63 20.52
CA CYS A 361 10.19 -26.74 19.53
C CYS A 361 10.48 -27.17 18.09
N ILE A 362 11.71 -27.61 17.79
CA ILE A 362 12.08 -28.11 16.46
C ILE A 362 11.30 -29.39 16.14
N ALA A 363 11.20 -30.32 17.09
CA ALA A 363 10.42 -31.53 16.93
C ALA A 363 8.93 -31.23 16.71
N MET A 364 8.35 -30.32 17.50
CA MET A 364 6.97 -29.87 17.36
C MET A 364 6.71 -29.18 16.01
N GLN A 365 7.59 -28.26 15.58
CA GLN A 365 7.49 -27.60 14.28
C GLN A 365 7.48 -28.62 13.13
N LYS A 366 8.39 -29.61 13.16
CA LYS A 366 8.43 -30.70 12.17
C LYS A 366 7.13 -31.49 12.18
N GLY A 367 6.64 -31.88 13.35
CA GLY A 367 5.36 -32.59 13.52
C GLY A 367 4.19 -31.81 12.96
N ILE A 368 4.08 -30.51 13.29
CA ILE A 368 3.03 -29.61 12.80
C ILE A 368 3.03 -29.50 11.28
N VAL A 369 4.20 -29.33 10.67
CA VAL A 369 4.33 -29.23 9.21
C VAL A 369 3.91 -30.55 8.55
N LEU A 370 4.33 -31.69 9.09
CA LEU A 370 3.96 -33.02 8.59
C LEU A 370 2.45 -33.26 8.67
N VAL A 371 1.83 -32.99 9.83
CA VAL A 371 0.39 -33.13 10.03
C VAL A 371 -0.38 -32.18 9.10
N SER A 372 0.08 -30.93 8.95
CA SER A 372 -0.54 -29.96 8.04
C SER A 372 -0.47 -30.40 6.57
N LYS A 373 0.67 -30.97 6.15
CA LYS A 373 0.84 -31.57 4.82
C LYS A 373 -0.08 -32.77 4.63
N TRP A 374 -0.23 -33.61 5.65
CA TRP A 374 -1.14 -34.77 5.62
C TRP A 374 -2.61 -34.36 5.52
N ILE A 375 -3.06 -33.38 6.33
CA ILE A 375 -4.42 -32.83 6.24
C ILE A 375 -4.70 -32.32 4.82
N ARG A 376 -3.74 -31.58 4.23
CA ARG A 376 -3.87 -31.10 2.86
C ARG A 376 -3.92 -32.23 1.85
N PHE A 377 -3.10 -33.27 2.01
CA PHE A 377 -3.10 -34.45 1.13
C PHE A 377 -4.43 -35.20 1.18
N VAL A 378 -4.96 -35.47 2.38
CA VAL A 378 -6.29 -36.08 2.57
C VAL A 378 -7.39 -35.21 1.95
N SER A 379 -7.29 -33.89 2.10
CA SER A 379 -8.24 -32.95 1.50
C SER A 379 -8.20 -32.99 -0.04
N ILE A 380 -7.01 -33.04 -0.64
CA ILE A 380 -6.83 -33.19 -2.10
C ILE A 380 -7.39 -34.52 -2.58
N PHE A 381 -7.10 -35.62 -1.87
CA PHE A 381 -7.62 -36.94 -2.22
C PHE A 381 -9.15 -36.98 -2.20
N SER A 382 -9.75 -36.43 -1.13
CA SER A 382 -11.20 -36.34 -0.96
C SER A 382 -11.84 -35.46 -2.04
N ALA A 383 -11.28 -34.27 -2.29
CA ALA A 383 -11.78 -33.35 -3.32
C ALA A 383 -11.62 -33.92 -4.73
N SER A 384 -10.54 -34.66 -5.00
CA SER A 384 -10.35 -35.33 -6.29
C SER A 384 -11.35 -36.44 -6.51
N TYR A 385 -11.78 -37.17 -5.47
CA TYR A 385 -12.83 -38.17 -5.57
C TYR A 385 -14.20 -37.52 -5.86
N ILE A 386 -14.49 -36.39 -5.22
CA ILE A 386 -15.70 -35.59 -5.47
C ILE A 386 -15.67 -35.00 -6.89
N LEU A 387 -14.54 -34.47 -7.35
CA LEU A 387 -14.37 -33.95 -8.71
C LEU A 387 -14.46 -35.05 -9.75
N LEU A 388 -13.88 -36.24 -9.51
CA LEU A 388 -14.03 -37.40 -10.41
C LEU A 388 -15.51 -37.80 -10.54
N CYS A 389 -16.26 -37.79 -9.43
CA CYS A 389 -17.71 -37.99 -9.44
C CYS A 389 -18.47 -36.87 -10.17
N CYS A 390 -18.00 -35.63 -10.12
CA CYS A 390 -18.61 -34.48 -10.81
C CYS A 390 -18.25 -34.42 -12.31
N ASP A 391 -17.04 -34.84 -12.69
CA ASP A 391 -16.56 -34.89 -14.08
C ASP A 391 -17.23 -36.04 -14.86
N LEU A 392 -17.60 -37.14 -14.18
CA LEU A 392 -18.54 -38.15 -14.68
C LEU A 392 -19.91 -37.55 -15.07
N CYS A 393 -20.27 -36.38 -14.53
CA CYS A 393 -21.50 -35.65 -14.88
C CYS A 393 -21.29 -34.47 -15.86
N LYS A 394 -20.06 -34.15 -16.27
CA LYS A 394 -19.74 -32.99 -17.13
C LYS A 394 -18.72 -33.31 -18.22
N SER A 395 -18.97 -34.37 -18.98
CA SER A 395 -18.42 -34.46 -20.34
C SER A 395 -19.23 -33.54 -21.24
N VAL A 396 -18.73 -32.33 -21.53
CA VAL A 396 -18.90 -31.61 -22.81
C VAL A 396 -18.12 -30.29 -22.75
N SER A 397 -17.31 -30.08 -23.79
CA SER A 397 -16.73 -28.82 -24.28
C SER A 397 -15.57 -28.20 -23.50
N ARG A 398 -14.38 -28.25 -24.11
CA ARG A 398 -13.74 -27.05 -24.68
C ARG A 398 -12.50 -27.40 -25.49
N SER A 399 -12.60 -27.22 -26.80
CA SER A 399 -11.49 -26.81 -27.65
C SER A 399 -11.36 -25.28 -27.58
N VAL A 400 -10.14 -24.75 -27.51
CA VAL A 400 -9.84 -23.37 -27.92
C VAL A 400 -8.44 -23.32 -28.53
N ASP A 401 -8.41 -22.73 -29.72
CA ASP A 401 -7.33 -22.63 -30.70
C ASP A 401 -6.19 -21.63 -30.38
N SER A 402 -5.05 -21.94 -30.99
CA SER A 402 -4.08 -21.12 -31.74
C SER A 402 -4.07 -19.59 -31.64
N GLU A 403 -3.80 -19.04 -30.46
CA GLU A 403 -3.18 -17.70 -30.30
C GLU A 403 -1.89 -17.76 -29.44
N GLN A 404 -1.28 -18.95 -29.34
CA GLN A 404 -0.39 -19.30 -28.23
C GLN A 404 1.07 -18.88 -28.36
N ASP A 405 1.68 -18.80 -29.54
CA ASP A 405 3.16 -18.84 -29.58
C ASP A 405 3.86 -17.56 -29.08
N SER A 406 3.40 -16.36 -29.45
CA SER A 406 3.98 -15.10 -28.95
C SER A 406 3.65 -14.83 -27.47
N GLN A 407 2.47 -15.27 -27.02
CA GLN A 407 2.06 -15.16 -25.61
C GLN A 407 2.78 -16.21 -24.74
N ARG A 408 3.15 -17.37 -25.31
CA ARG A 408 3.89 -18.46 -24.64
C ARG A 408 5.34 -18.08 -24.38
N GLU A 409 6.01 -17.42 -25.32
CA GLU A 409 7.38 -16.92 -25.13
C GLU A 409 7.46 -15.84 -24.03
N ARG A 410 6.52 -14.87 -24.04
CA ARG A 410 6.40 -13.87 -22.95
C ARG A 410 6.10 -14.52 -21.59
N ARG A 411 5.27 -15.58 -21.56
CA ARG A 411 4.93 -16.36 -20.35
C ARG A 411 6.15 -17.14 -19.82
N LEU A 412 6.95 -17.73 -20.70
CA LEU A 412 8.20 -18.40 -20.35
C LEU A 412 9.23 -17.40 -19.81
N ASN A 413 9.31 -16.19 -20.37
CA ASN A 413 10.20 -15.13 -19.87
C ASN A 413 9.82 -14.61 -18.48
N LEU A 414 8.52 -14.58 -18.12
CA LEU A 414 8.09 -14.19 -16.76
C LEU A 414 8.27 -15.30 -15.71
N SER A 415 8.31 -16.57 -16.12
CA SER A 415 8.43 -17.73 -15.22
C SER A 415 9.65 -17.64 -14.29
N ARG A 416 10.79 -17.24 -14.85
CA ARG A 416 12.07 -17.04 -14.16
C ARG A 416 12.01 -15.92 -13.10
N PHE A 417 11.00 -15.06 -13.11
CA PHE A 417 10.81 -13.99 -12.12
C PHE A 417 9.84 -14.37 -10.99
N VAL A 418 9.19 -15.53 -11.02
CA VAL A 418 8.33 -16.00 -9.91
C VAL A 418 9.20 -16.41 -8.71
N LEU A 419 8.94 -15.83 -7.53
CA LEU A 419 9.59 -16.19 -6.27
C LEU A 419 8.76 -17.27 -5.57
N HIS A 420 9.38 -18.42 -5.35
CA HIS A 420 8.79 -19.58 -4.66
C HIS A 420 9.75 -20.08 -3.59
N LEU A 421 9.21 -20.73 -2.55
CA LEU A 421 10.00 -21.42 -1.53
C LEU A 421 10.41 -22.81 -2.03
N GLU A 422 11.24 -23.50 -1.26
CA GLU A 422 11.55 -24.92 -1.47
C GLU A 422 10.24 -25.75 -1.41
N GLY A 423 10.06 -26.71 -2.33
CA GLY A 423 8.84 -27.53 -2.40
C GLY A 423 7.63 -26.91 -3.13
N GLU A 424 7.82 -25.77 -3.82
CA GLU A 424 6.75 -24.99 -4.46
C GLU A 424 6.92 -24.78 -5.97
N GLU A 425 7.57 -25.70 -6.68
CA GLU A 425 7.83 -25.59 -8.13
C GLU A 425 6.53 -25.40 -8.94
N ALA A 426 5.44 -26.05 -8.54
CA ALA A 426 4.12 -25.92 -9.16
C ALA A 426 3.53 -24.49 -9.09
N LEU A 427 4.08 -23.60 -8.25
CA LEU A 427 3.60 -22.21 -8.12
C LEU A 427 3.89 -21.39 -9.37
N VAL A 428 4.96 -21.73 -10.08
CA VAL A 428 5.43 -21.00 -11.26
C VAL A 428 4.38 -21.06 -12.38
N ASP A 429 3.91 -22.25 -12.72
CA ASP A 429 2.94 -22.43 -13.82
C ASP A 429 1.56 -21.82 -13.51
N LEU A 430 1.14 -21.82 -12.24
CA LEU A 430 -0.10 -21.17 -11.85
C LEU A 430 0.00 -19.64 -11.93
N MET A 431 1.12 -19.07 -11.49
CA MET A 431 1.34 -17.63 -11.60
C MET A 431 1.33 -17.17 -13.06
N ILE A 432 1.90 -18.00 -13.95
CA ILE A 432 1.91 -17.74 -15.39
C ILE A 432 0.51 -17.81 -16.00
N SER A 433 -0.29 -18.81 -15.61
CA SER A 433 -1.63 -19.01 -16.18
C SER A 433 -2.65 -17.98 -15.69
N HIS A 434 -2.61 -17.59 -14.40
CA HIS A 434 -3.66 -16.77 -13.78
C HIS A 434 -3.27 -15.31 -13.52
N ASN A 435 -1.98 -14.99 -13.35
CA ASN A 435 -1.54 -13.65 -12.92
C ASN A 435 -0.73 -12.87 -13.96
N CYS A 436 -0.39 -13.45 -15.11
CA CYS A 436 0.32 -12.75 -16.19
C CYS A 436 -0.41 -11.51 -16.73
N ASP A 437 -1.73 -11.45 -16.61
CA ASP A 437 -2.55 -10.34 -17.13
C ASP A 437 -2.99 -9.33 -16.05
N ALA A 438 -2.62 -9.53 -14.78
CA ALA A 438 -3.05 -8.66 -13.69
C ALA A 438 -2.57 -7.22 -13.86
N THR A 439 -1.37 -7.00 -14.42
CA THR A 439 -0.84 -5.67 -14.72
C THR A 439 -1.62 -4.98 -15.84
N LYS A 440 -2.18 -5.73 -16.81
CA LYS A 440 -2.97 -5.16 -17.93
C LYS A 440 -4.21 -4.43 -17.43
N TYR A 441 -4.88 -4.95 -16.39
CA TYR A 441 -6.05 -4.29 -15.80
C TYR A 441 -5.70 -2.92 -15.21
N TRP A 442 -4.68 -2.86 -14.34
CA TRP A 442 -4.24 -1.62 -13.71
C TRP A 442 -3.72 -0.60 -14.70
N PHE A 443 -2.99 -1.07 -15.70
CA PHE A 443 -2.52 -0.24 -16.80
C PHE A 443 -3.68 0.37 -17.59
N LYS A 444 -4.68 -0.46 -17.99
CA LYS A 444 -5.88 0.02 -18.70
C LYS A 444 -6.69 1.00 -17.87
N LEU A 445 -6.76 0.78 -16.54
CA LEU A 445 -7.42 1.71 -15.62
C LEU A 445 -6.67 3.05 -15.55
N GLY A 446 -5.34 3.04 -15.47
CA GLY A 446 -4.51 4.23 -15.55
C GLY A 446 -4.71 4.99 -16.86
N ARG A 447 -4.76 4.27 -17.98
CA ARG A 447 -5.01 4.84 -19.32
C ARG A 447 -6.37 5.56 -19.43
N LYS A 448 -7.37 5.13 -18.67
CA LYS A 448 -8.67 5.84 -18.62
C LYS A 448 -8.62 7.15 -17.83
N GLN A 449 -7.62 7.33 -16.97
CA GLN A 449 -7.47 8.51 -16.09
C GLN A 449 -6.27 9.38 -16.52
N GLN A 450 -5.98 9.44 -17.81
CA GLN A 450 -4.90 10.27 -18.31
C GLN A 450 -5.18 11.77 -18.11
N PRO A 451 -4.16 12.57 -17.77
CA PRO A 451 -4.30 14.01 -17.59
C PRO A 451 -4.43 14.70 -18.96
N GLN A 452 -5.65 15.05 -19.35
CA GLN A 452 -5.93 15.56 -20.70
C GLN A 452 -5.40 16.97 -20.92
N TYR A 453 -5.44 17.83 -19.90
CA TYR A 453 -5.00 19.22 -20.02
C TYR A 453 -3.47 19.29 -20.04
N LEU A 454 -2.80 18.48 -19.20
CA LEU A 454 -1.34 18.36 -19.22
C LEU A 454 -0.85 17.83 -20.57
N LYS A 455 -1.53 16.83 -21.15
CA LYS A 455 -1.18 16.32 -22.49
C LYS A 455 -1.20 17.45 -23.53
N LYS A 456 -2.31 18.20 -23.61
CA LYS A 456 -2.45 19.34 -24.53
C LYS A 456 -1.41 20.43 -24.28
N LEU A 457 -1.02 20.65 -23.03
CA LEU A 457 0.02 21.61 -22.68
C LEU A 457 1.39 21.14 -23.17
N LEU A 458 1.74 19.87 -22.98
CA LEU A 458 3.01 19.28 -23.40
C LEU A 458 3.14 19.14 -24.92
N GLU A 459 2.04 19.06 -25.66
CA GLU A 459 2.07 19.14 -27.12
C GLU A 459 2.64 20.47 -27.64
N LYS A 460 2.58 21.54 -26.84
CA LYS A 460 3.17 22.86 -27.17
C LYS A 460 4.67 22.98 -26.85
N SER A 461 5.31 21.94 -26.32
CA SER A 461 6.73 22.00 -25.95
C SER A 461 7.63 22.17 -27.17
N SER A 462 8.71 22.92 -27.03
CA SER A 462 9.72 23.07 -28.09
C SER A 462 10.59 21.81 -28.24
N GLN A 463 11.21 21.65 -29.42
CA GLN A 463 12.14 20.54 -29.64
C GLN A 463 13.37 20.69 -28.75
N GLY A 464 13.65 19.67 -27.94
CA GLY A 464 14.76 19.67 -26.99
C GLY A 464 14.60 20.64 -25.83
N PHE A 465 13.37 21.07 -25.49
CA PHE A 465 13.04 21.91 -24.32
C PHE A 465 13.86 23.21 -24.20
N LYS A 466 14.13 23.88 -25.33
CA LYS A 466 15.01 25.05 -25.39
C LYS A 466 14.46 26.25 -24.62
N ALA A 467 13.14 26.39 -24.50
CA ALA A 467 12.53 27.54 -23.85
C ALA A 467 12.87 27.61 -22.34
N LEU A 468 13.24 26.47 -21.74
CA LEU A 468 13.66 26.36 -20.34
C LEU A 468 14.90 27.21 -20.03
N ALA A 469 15.75 27.51 -21.00
CA ALA A 469 16.93 28.35 -20.77
C ALA A 469 16.60 29.83 -20.50
N TYR A 470 15.42 30.31 -20.91
CA TYR A 470 15.12 31.74 -20.98
C TYR A 470 14.29 32.31 -19.83
N PHE A 471 13.64 31.47 -19.00
CA PHE A 471 12.74 31.97 -17.94
C PHE A 471 13.48 32.78 -16.85
N ASP A 472 14.77 32.53 -16.67
CA ASP A 472 15.60 33.17 -15.66
C ASP A 472 16.97 33.47 -16.29
N SER A 473 17.32 34.74 -16.44
CA SER A 473 18.58 35.17 -17.04
C SER A 473 19.67 35.35 -15.99
N GLU A 474 20.92 35.03 -16.33
CA GLU A 474 22.08 35.36 -15.49
C GLU A 474 22.37 36.86 -15.44
N LYS A 475 21.89 37.62 -16.42
CA LYS A 475 22.03 39.09 -16.47
C LYS A 475 21.17 39.81 -15.42
N VAL A 476 20.25 39.10 -14.75
CA VAL A 476 19.34 39.68 -13.75
C VAL A 476 19.84 39.35 -12.34
N PRO A 477 20.26 40.35 -11.54
CA PRO A 477 20.73 40.14 -10.18
C PRO A 477 19.61 39.63 -9.26
N SER A 478 19.98 38.87 -8.23
CA SER A 478 19.07 38.48 -7.15
C SER A 478 18.76 39.68 -6.25
N LEU A 479 17.58 39.71 -5.62
CA LEU A 479 17.25 40.77 -4.65
C LEU A 479 18.04 40.66 -3.34
N GLY A 480 18.56 39.47 -3.01
CA GLY A 480 19.50 39.28 -1.89
C GLY A 480 20.92 38.94 -2.35
N TYR A 481 21.84 38.81 -1.38
CA TYR A 481 23.29 38.69 -1.60
C TYR A 481 23.72 37.50 -2.48
N GLU A 482 23.02 36.36 -2.36
CA GLU A 482 23.27 35.16 -3.17
C GLU A 482 21.98 34.66 -3.86
N ARG A 483 22.16 33.90 -4.95
CA ARG A 483 21.05 33.34 -5.75
C ARG A 483 20.54 32.04 -5.13
N PRO A 484 19.25 31.94 -4.74
CA PRO A 484 18.69 30.67 -4.32
C PRO A 484 18.60 29.69 -5.52
N PRO A 485 18.86 28.40 -5.31
CA PRO A 485 18.72 27.41 -6.38
C PRO A 485 17.26 27.24 -6.77
N ASN A 486 16.99 26.96 -8.05
CA ASN A 486 15.63 26.81 -8.53
C ASN A 486 15.06 25.43 -8.14
N SER A 487 13.74 25.39 -7.97
CA SER A 487 12.92 24.18 -7.97
C SER A 487 12.21 24.06 -9.32
N TRP A 488 11.65 22.89 -9.64
CA TRP A 488 10.84 22.72 -10.84
C TRP A 488 9.49 23.44 -10.70
N ALA A 489 8.89 23.38 -9.51
CA ALA A 489 7.57 23.95 -9.26
C ALA A 489 7.57 25.49 -9.25
N MET A 490 8.57 26.14 -8.64
CA MET A 490 8.53 27.60 -8.43
C MET A 490 8.46 28.41 -9.75
N PRO A 491 9.30 28.15 -10.77
CA PRO A 491 9.22 28.87 -12.05
C PRO A 491 7.88 28.65 -12.77
N VAL A 492 7.33 27.43 -12.74
CA VAL A 492 6.03 27.10 -13.33
C VAL A 492 4.92 27.94 -12.70
N VAL A 493 4.89 28.03 -11.37
CA VAL A 493 3.91 28.81 -10.61
C VAL A 493 4.04 30.31 -10.90
N THR A 494 5.27 30.83 -10.90
CA THR A 494 5.54 32.24 -11.19
C THR A 494 5.16 32.61 -12.62
N LEU A 495 5.55 31.82 -13.62
CA LEU A 495 5.19 32.03 -15.02
C LEU A 495 3.67 31.97 -15.23
N THR A 496 2.98 31.05 -14.56
CA THR A 496 1.50 30.97 -14.62
C THR A 496 0.84 32.19 -13.97
N SER A 497 1.41 32.71 -12.89
CA SER A 497 0.94 33.94 -12.23
C SER A 497 1.08 35.16 -13.16
N ILE A 498 2.19 35.26 -13.90
CA ILE A 498 2.41 36.31 -14.90
C ILE A 498 1.39 36.15 -16.04
N ALA A 499 1.19 34.93 -16.55
CA ALA A 499 0.24 34.65 -17.61
C ALA A 499 -1.20 35.03 -17.23
N LEU A 500 -1.58 34.87 -15.95
CA LEU A 500 -2.88 35.27 -15.41
C LEU A 500 -3.06 36.80 -15.31
N ALA A 501 -1.96 37.56 -15.21
CA ALA A 501 -1.99 39.01 -15.12
C ALA A 501 -1.97 39.73 -16.48
N LEU A 502 -1.74 39.00 -17.58
CA LEU A 502 -1.68 39.60 -18.92
C LEU A 502 -3.08 40.01 -19.41
N PRO A 503 -3.23 41.23 -19.98
CA PRO A 503 -4.49 41.69 -20.53
C PRO A 503 -4.75 41.10 -21.92
N ASN A 504 -6.03 41.08 -22.33
CA ASN A 504 -6.47 40.68 -23.66
C ASN A 504 -6.12 39.22 -24.05
N ILE A 505 -6.14 38.30 -23.09
CA ILE A 505 -6.00 36.86 -23.34
C ILE A 505 -7.36 36.17 -23.25
N ASP A 506 -7.62 35.25 -24.18
CA ASP A 506 -8.82 34.41 -24.15
C ASP A 506 -8.95 33.65 -22.79
N PRO A 507 -10.07 33.82 -22.07
CA PRO A 507 -10.31 33.15 -20.79
C PRO A 507 -10.23 31.63 -20.87
N ASN A 508 -10.60 31.03 -22.02
CA ASN A 508 -10.51 29.57 -22.20
C ASN A 508 -9.06 29.10 -22.26
N SER A 509 -8.19 29.87 -22.92
CA SER A 509 -6.74 29.63 -22.98
C SER A 509 -6.09 29.70 -21.60
N ILE A 510 -6.44 30.70 -20.78
CA ILE A 510 -6.01 30.80 -19.38
C ILE A 510 -6.51 29.59 -18.57
N ARG A 511 -7.78 29.22 -18.72
CA ARG A 511 -8.36 28.07 -18.02
C ARG A 511 -7.63 26.77 -18.38
N ASN A 512 -7.36 26.55 -19.67
CA ASN A 512 -6.64 25.37 -20.15
C ASN A 512 -5.20 25.32 -19.61
N LEU A 513 -4.48 26.45 -19.61
CA LEU A 513 -3.15 26.54 -19.01
C LEU A 513 -3.19 26.21 -17.52
N ARG A 514 -4.09 26.82 -16.75
CA ARG A 514 -4.23 26.58 -15.32
C ARG A 514 -4.55 25.13 -15.00
N CYS A 515 -5.50 24.52 -15.72
CA CYS A 515 -5.84 23.10 -15.56
C CYS A 515 -4.65 22.19 -15.90
N GLY A 516 -3.91 22.49 -16.97
CA GLY A 516 -2.71 21.73 -17.36
C GLY A 516 -1.57 21.85 -16.35
N VAL A 517 -1.35 23.05 -15.80
CA VAL A 517 -0.37 23.30 -14.74
C VAL A 517 -0.75 22.59 -13.45
N ASN A 518 -2.02 22.60 -13.05
CA ASN A 518 -2.48 21.87 -11.86
C ASN A 518 -2.24 20.36 -11.99
N GLU A 519 -2.60 19.78 -13.15
CA GLU A 519 -2.30 18.38 -13.45
C GLU A 519 -0.78 18.12 -13.44
N GLY A 520 0.03 19.01 -14.01
CA GLY A 520 1.49 18.92 -14.08
C GLY A 520 2.19 18.99 -12.72
N LEU A 521 1.80 19.94 -11.86
CA LEU A 521 2.42 20.16 -10.55
C LEU A 521 2.28 18.95 -9.62
N ASN A 522 1.21 18.16 -9.77
CA ASN A 522 1.05 16.88 -9.06
C ASN A 522 2.18 15.89 -9.40
N TYR A 523 2.65 15.87 -10.65
CA TYR A 523 3.77 15.03 -11.06
C TYR A 523 5.13 15.64 -10.69
N VAL A 524 5.29 16.97 -10.84
CA VAL A 524 6.49 17.70 -10.41
C VAL A 524 6.79 17.45 -8.93
N THR A 525 5.77 17.53 -8.08
CA THR A 525 5.88 17.25 -6.64
C THR A 525 6.41 15.84 -6.38
N ASN A 526 6.02 14.85 -7.18
CA ASN A 526 6.53 13.49 -7.06
C ASN A 526 8.01 13.40 -7.50
N VAL A 527 8.38 14.02 -8.62
CA VAL A 527 9.76 14.08 -9.11
C VAL A 527 10.68 14.71 -8.05
N GLU A 528 10.29 15.87 -7.52
CA GLU A 528 11.02 16.59 -6.48
C GLU A 528 11.11 15.84 -5.14
N LYS A 529 10.16 14.95 -4.86
CA LYS A 529 10.16 14.13 -3.64
C LYS A 529 11.12 12.94 -3.75
N TYR A 530 11.20 12.30 -4.91
CA TYR A 530 11.96 11.05 -5.10
C TYR A 530 13.39 11.25 -5.59
N LEU A 531 13.69 12.33 -6.33
CA LEU A 531 14.99 12.48 -7.02
C LEU A 531 15.86 13.64 -6.51
N ASP A 532 15.31 14.58 -5.75
CA ASP A 532 16.05 15.74 -5.24
C ASP A 532 16.54 15.47 -3.81
N THR A 533 17.59 14.65 -3.68
CA THR A 533 18.15 14.18 -2.40
C THR A 533 19.36 15.00 -1.90
N LYS A 534 19.89 15.92 -2.72
CA LYS A 534 21.21 16.55 -2.47
C LYS A 534 21.19 17.97 -1.88
N ALA A 535 20.04 18.65 -1.86
CA ALA A 535 19.94 19.99 -1.26
C ALA A 535 18.60 20.13 -0.52
N ASP A 536 18.63 20.70 0.68
CA ASP A 536 17.43 20.97 1.49
C ASP A 536 16.61 22.12 0.88
N LYS A 537 16.09 21.91 -0.34
CA LYS A 537 15.21 22.81 -1.10
C LYS A 537 13.78 22.84 -0.52
N THR A 538 13.60 22.42 0.72
CA THR A 538 12.30 22.27 1.38
C THR A 538 11.54 23.60 1.42
N ASN A 539 12.24 24.71 1.66
CA ASN A 539 11.61 26.04 1.73
C ASN A 539 11.11 26.54 0.38
N ILE A 540 11.85 26.33 -0.71
CA ILE A 540 11.41 26.75 -2.05
C ILE A 540 10.25 25.87 -2.56
N LYS A 541 10.24 24.57 -2.23
CA LYS A 541 9.12 23.68 -2.51
C LYS A 541 7.85 24.12 -1.77
N LYS A 542 7.97 24.46 -0.48
CA LYS A 542 6.88 25.05 0.32
C LYS A 542 6.42 26.39 -0.24
N ALA A 543 7.35 27.24 -0.71
CA ALA A 543 7.03 28.50 -1.35
C ALA A 543 6.20 28.31 -2.61
N ALA A 544 6.62 27.40 -3.49
CA ALA A 544 5.88 27.08 -4.71
C ALA A 544 4.48 26.55 -4.40
N ALA A 545 4.34 25.62 -3.46
CA ALA A 545 3.04 25.05 -3.08
C ALA A 545 2.08 26.09 -2.47
N ALA A 546 2.58 26.94 -1.55
CA ALA A 546 1.79 28.00 -0.94
C ALA A 546 1.35 29.05 -1.97
N THR A 547 2.28 29.47 -2.84
CA THR A 547 2.00 30.43 -3.92
C THR A 547 1.00 29.85 -4.91
N TRP A 548 1.15 28.57 -5.31
CA TRP A 548 0.22 27.91 -6.21
C TRP A 548 -1.19 27.84 -5.63
N THR A 549 -1.33 27.51 -4.35
CA THR A 549 -2.64 27.44 -3.69
C THR A 549 -3.36 28.79 -3.74
N GLU A 550 -2.62 29.88 -3.53
CA GLU A 550 -3.17 31.24 -3.60
C GLU A 550 -3.61 31.62 -5.03
N VAL A 551 -2.77 31.27 -6.02
CA VAL A 551 -3.01 31.54 -7.44
C VAL A 551 -4.16 30.70 -8.00
N GLU A 552 -4.24 29.43 -7.62
CA GLU A 552 -5.26 28.49 -8.11
C GLU A 552 -6.66 28.83 -7.57
N LEU A 553 -6.77 29.09 -6.26
CA LEU A 553 -8.04 29.26 -5.57
C LEU A 553 -8.55 30.72 -5.60
N TYR A 554 -7.65 31.69 -5.46
CA TYR A 554 -8.02 33.09 -5.28
C TYR A 554 -7.53 34.01 -6.39
N HIS A 555 -6.79 33.48 -7.38
CA HIS A 555 -6.16 34.27 -8.45
C HIS A 555 -5.27 35.40 -7.91
N LYS A 556 -4.67 35.15 -6.74
CA LYS A 556 -3.82 36.11 -6.03
C LYS A 556 -2.39 35.61 -5.93
N TRP A 557 -1.45 36.54 -5.93
CA TRP A 557 -0.04 36.28 -5.67
C TRP A 557 0.43 37.18 -4.52
N LEU A 558 0.72 36.59 -3.34
CA LEU A 558 1.13 37.32 -2.13
C LEU A 558 0.19 38.50 -1.79
N GLY A 559 -1.12 38.28 -1.93
CA GLY A 559 -2.19 39.25 -1.70
C GLY A 559 -2.53 40.13 -2.89
N VAL A 560 -1.75 40.09 -3.98
CA VAL A 560 -1.96 40.89 -5.19
C VAL A 560 -2.96 40.19 -6.10
N ASP A 561 -4.05 40.87 -6.46
CA ASP A 561 -5.08 40.35 -7.36
C ASP A 561 -4.61 40.42 -8.83
N LEU A 562 -4.35 39.25 -9.42
CA LEU A 562 -3.85 39.12 -10.79
C LEU A 562 -4.95 39.42 -11.82
N ILE A 563 -6.21 39.10 -11.51
CA ILE A 563 -7.34 39.37 -12.41
C ILE A 563 -7.57 40.87 -12.51
N LYS A 564 -7.50 41.59 -11.38
CA LYS A 564 -7.61 43.05 -11.39
C LYS A 564 -6.57 43.70 -12.30
N MET A 565 -5.34 43.16 -12.36
CA MET A 565 -4.33 43.63 -13.32
C MET A 565 -4.70 43.28 -14.77
N SER A 566 -5.16 42.05 -15.03
CA SER A 566 -5.53 41.61 -16.38
C SER A 566 -6.70 42.38 -17.00
N LEU A 567 -7.61 42.92 -16.18
CA LEU A 567 -8.78 43.68 -16.64
C LEU A 567 -8.43 45.10 -17.11
N ASN A 568 -7.24 45.60 -16.77
CA ASN A 568 -6.78 46.91 -17.21
C ASN A 568 -6.30 46.84 -18.67
N GLN A 569 -7.24 47.04 -19.60
CA GLN A 569 -6.99 46.93 -21.05
C GLN A 569 -5.98 47.93 -21.60
N GLU A 570 -5.68 49.01 -20.86
CA GLU A 570 -4.70 50.03 -21.22
C GLU A 570 -3.24 49.59 -20.99
N LEU A 571 -3.00 48.55 -20.17
CA LEU A 571 -1.65 48.12 -19.85
C LEU A 571 -1.03 47.35 -21.01
N THR A 572 0.15 47.78 -21.44
CA THR A 572 0.99 46.99 -22.34
C THR A 572 1.63 45.82 -21.59
N PRO A 573 1.97 44.71 -22.29
CA PRO A 573 2.62 43.56 -21.66
C PRO A 573 3.90 43.92 -20.88
N ASN A 574 4.69 44.87 -21.39
CA ASN A 574 5.90 45.35 -20.73
C ASN A 574 5.61 46.08 -19.42
N GLU A 575 4.55 46.89 -19.38
CA GLU A 575 4.12 47.59 -18.17
C GLU A 575 3.62 46.62 -17.11
N VAL A 576 2.89 45.56 -17.50
CA VAL A 576 2.50 44.49 -16.58
C VAL A 576 3.72 43.81 -15.97
N LEU A 577 4.72 43.46 -16.79
CA LEU A 577 5.97 42.88 -16.30
C LEU A 577 6.71 43.84 -15.36
N GLU A 578 6.71 45.15 -15.66
CA GLU A 578 7.39 46.16 -14.84
C GLU A 578 6.69 46.30 -13.49
N GLN A 579 5.36 46.44 -13.50
CA GLN A 579 4.54 46.54 -12.30
C GLN A 579 4.71 45.31 -11.42
N LEU A 580 4.64 44.09 -11.97
CA LEU A 580 4.87 42.86 -11.21
C LEU A 580 6.29 42.81 -10.63
N SER A 581 7.30 43.22 -11.40
CA SER A 581 8.69 43.26 -10.92
C SER A 581 8.88 44.25 -9.75
N GLN A 582 8.24 45.42 -9.83
CA GLN A 582 8.32 46.45 -8.79
C GLN A 582 7.55 46.04 -7.53
N ILE A 583 6.36 45.46 -7.69
CA ILE A 583 5.57 44.92 -6.57
C ILE A 583 6.33 43.78 -5.88
N ALA A 584 6.97 42.90 -6.65
CA ALA A 584 7.79 41.84 -6.10
C ALA A 584 8.98 42.39 -5.30
N ARG A 585 9.64 43.45 -5.78
CA ARG A 585 10.72 44.12 -5.06
C ARG A 585 10.23 44.77 -3.76
N THR A 586 9.09 45.46 -3.78
CA THR A 586 8.50 46.06 -2.57
C THR A 586 8.12 44.99 -1.55
N LYS A 587 7.46 43.91 -1.98
CA LYS A 587 7.11 42.77 -1.11
C LYS A 587 8.34 42.10 -0.54
N PHE A 588 9.40 41.94 -1.32
CA PHE A 588 10.67 41.41 -0.83
C PHE A 588 11.23 42.27 0.31
N SER A 589 11.34 43.58 0.14
CA SER A 589 11.84 44.48 1.18
C SER A 589 10.94 44.55 2.42
N GLU A 590 9.62 44.45 2.27
CA GLU A 590 8.69 44.33 3.40
C GLU A 590 8.96 43.07 4.23
N TYR A 591 9.05 41.91 3.56
CA TYR A 591 9.31 40.64 4.24
C TYR A 591 10.73 40.52 4.77
N GLU A 592 11.70 41.18 4.15
CA GLU A 592 13.08 41.23 4.64
C GLU A 592 13.14 41.95 5.99
N LYS A 593 12.54 43.14 6.09
CA LYS A 593 12.45 43.93 7.33
C LYS A 593 11.74 43.19 8.46
N LEU A 594 10.63 42.51 8.14
CA LEU A 594 9.88 41.71 9.12
C LEU A 594 10.68 40.53 9.69
N ASN A 595 11.71 40.08 8.98
CA ASN A 595 12.54 38.94 9.38
C ASN A 595 13.93 39.35 9.90
N GLU A 596 14.20 40.65 10.09
CA GLU A 596 15.49 41.17 10.60
C GLU A 596 15.88 40.63 11.98
N ALA A 597 14.90 40.23 12.80
CA ALA A 597 15.15 39.60 14.10
C ALA A 597 15.79 38.19 14.01
N GLN A 598 15.81 37.56 12.83
CA GLN A 598 16.46 36.27 12.58
C GLN A 598 17.77 36.47 11.80
N SER A 599 18.83 36.86 12.51
CA SER A 599 20.16 37.16 11.92
C SER A 599 20.77 36.04 11.07
N CYS A 600 20.38 34.77 11.28
CA CYS A 600 20.90 33.60 10.56
C CYS A 600 20.33 33.39 9.14
N LEU A 601 19.41 34.24 8.66
CA LEU A 601 18.80 34.12 7.32
C LEU A 601 19.64 34.74 6.20
N LYS A 602 20.60 35.61 6.52
CA LYS A 602 21.41 36.35 5.55
C LYS A 602 22.45 35.47 4.84
N ASP A 603 22.91 34.39 5.48
CA ASP A 603 24.07 33.62 5.02
C ASP A 603 23.73 32.42 4.12
N ASN A 604 22.45 32.05 3.97
CA ASN A 604 22.06 30.92 3.13
C ASN A 604 20.71 31.12 2.42
N PRO A 605 20.70 31.37 1.10
CA PRO A 605 19.49 31.52 0.28
C PRO A 605 18.50 30.34 0.35
N LEU A 606 18.96 29.12 0.65
CA LEU A 606 18.09 27.95 0.83
C LEU A 606 17.18 28.07 2.06
N LYS A 607 17.61 28.84 3.07
CA LYS A 607 16.87 29.02 4.33
C LYS A 607 15.88 30.18 4.29
N TRP A 608 15.82 30.93 3.19
CA TRP A 608 14.90 32.06 3.07
C TRP A 608 13.44 31.64 3.30
N PRO A 609 12.66 32.47 4.02
CA PRO A 609 11.23 32.30 4.16
C PRO A 609 10.52 32.17 2.80
N SER A 610 9.41 31.43 2.78
CA SER A 610 8.67 31.13 1.56
C SER A 610 8.25 32.37 0.77
N LYS A 611 7.81 33.43 1.45
CA LYS A 611 7.38 34.68 0.83
C LYS A 611 8.54 35.45 0.17
N LEU A 612 9.74 35.40 0.76
CA LEU A 612 10.95 36.01 0.18
C LEU A 612 11.40 35.26 -1.08
N LEU A 613 11.36 33.92 -1.05
CA LEU A 613 11.66 33.08 -2.22
C LEU A 613 10.67 33.33 -3.37
N ALA A 614 9.38 33.44 -3.06
CA ALA A 614 8.34 33.74 -4.04
C ALA A 614 8.53 35.13 -4.67
N ALA A 615 8.78 36.15 -3.85
CA ALA A 615 9.04 37.52 -4.32
C ALA A 615 10.29 37.61 -5.19
N ASN A 616 11.40 36.98 -4.79
CA ASN A 616 12.63 36.95 -5.58
C ASN A 616 12.43 36.22 -6.92
N SER A 617 11.69 35.11 -6.93
CA SER A 617 11.36 34.39 -8.16
C SER A 617 10.54 35.26 -9.13
N MET A 618 9.49 35.93 -8.65
CA MET A 618 8.67 36.84 -9.45
C MET A 618 9.49 37.97 -10.05
N TYR A 619 10.32 38.64 -9.25
CA TYR A 619 11.20 39.71 -9.72
C TYR A 619 12.14 39.23 -10.82
N ARG A 620 12.84 38.11 -10.59
CA ARG A 620 13.86 37.64 -11.54
C ARG A 620 13.25 37.15 -12.85
N ILE A 621 12.12 36.44 -12.80
CA ILE A 621 11.44 35.95 -14.01
C ILE A 621 10.84 37.11 -14.80
N THR A 622 10.15 38.06 -14.17
CA THR A 622 9.60 39.23 -14.86
C THR A 622 10.68 40.07 -15.54
N LYS A 623 11.79 40.38 -14.86
CA LYS A 623 12.93 41.09 -15.47
C LYS A 623 13.59 40.29 -16.61
N SER A 624 13.66 38.96 -16.49
CA SER A 624 14.21 38.11 -17.54
C SER A 624 13.33 38.10 -18.79
N LEU A 625 12.00 38.04 -18.61
CA LEU A 625 11.03 38.16 -19.70
C LEU A 625 11.06 39.54 -20.34
N GLN A 626 11.27 40.61 -19.59
CA GLN A 626 11.43 41.96 -20.17
C GLN A 626 12.66 42.04 -21.08
N LEU A 627 13.80 41.47 -20.64
CA LEU A 627 15.03 41.46 -21.44
C LEU A 627 14.87 40.66 -22.74
N SER A 628 14.09 39.57 -22.73
CA SER A 628 13.82 38.81 -23.96
C SER A 628 12.80 39.51 -24.84
N TYR A 629 11.74 40.08 -24.26
CA TYR A 629 10.67 40.76 -24.99
C TYR A 629 11.13 42.06 -25.66
N GLN A 630 12.03 42.83 -25.02
CA GLN A 630 12.64 44.03 -25.61
C GLN A 630 13.44 43.75 -26.88
N ARG A 631 13.90 42.51 -27.10
CA ARG A 631 14.65 42.11 -28.31
C ARG A 631 13.77 41.62 -29.45
N SER A 632 12.45 41.49 -29.25
CA SER A 632 11.51 40.98 -30.27
C SER A 632 10.76 42.12 -30.96
N ASP A 633 10.62 42.03 -32.30
CA ASP A 633 9.99 43.06 -33.14
C ASP A 633 8.44 43.10 -33.06
N GLN A 634 7.79 42.10 -32.44
CA GLN A 634 6.33 41.99 -32.37
C GLN A 634 5.84 42.00 -30.92
N ARG A 635 4.99 42.98 -30.56
CA ARG A 635 4.63 43.33 -29.17
C ARG A 635 3.15 43.11 -28.83
N SER A 636 2.67 41.86 -28.76
CA SER A 636 1.30 41.55 -28.31
C SER A 636 1.24 40.70 -27.04
N SER A 637 0.18 40.88 -26.25
CA SER A 637 -0.09 40.05 -25.06
C SER A 637 -0.19 38.58 -25.41
N GLU A 638 -0.84 38.25 -26.53
CA GLU A 638 -1.03 36.87 -27.01
C GLU A 638 0.29 36.17 -27.29
N ARG A 639 1.25 36.85 -27.95
CA ARG A 639 2.58 36.30 -28.22
C ARG A 639 3.40 36.08 -26.95
N LEU A 640 3.33 37.01 -26.00
CA LEU A 640 3.97 36.83 -24.69
C LEU A 640 3.34 35.66 -23.93
N PHE A 641 2.02 35.54 -23.95
CA PHE A 641 1.29 34.42 -23.34
C PHE A 641 1.66 33.08 -23.99
N GLU A 642 1.77 33.03 -25.31
CA GLU A 642 2.23 31.86 -26.05
C GLU A 642 3.66 31.47 -25.65
N ALA A 643 4.58 32.44 -25.63
CA ALA A 643 5.96 32.21 -25.18
C ALA A 643 6.03 31.68 -23.74
N ILE A 644 5.26 32.26 -22.82
CA ILE A 644 5.15 31.79 -21.43
C ILE A 644 4.59 30.36 -21.38
N THR A 645 3.56 30.07 -22.19
CA THR A 645 2.97 28.73 -22.28
C THR A 645 3.99 27.69 -22.75
N VAL A 646 4.81 28.02 -23.75
CA VAL A 646 5.90 27.17 -24.24
C VAL A 646 6.97 26.99 -23.15
N MET A 647 7.36 28.05 -22.44
CA MET A 647 8.30 27.95 -21.31
C MET A 647 7.80 27.02 -20.20
N ILE A 648 6.53 27.16 -19.82
CA ILE A 648 5.89 26.29 -18.83
C ILE A 648 5.89 24.84 -19.33
N SER A 649 5.51 24.63 -20.59
CA SER A 649 5.47 23.31 -21.22
C SER A 649 6.85 22.65 -21.26
N ASP A 650 7.89 23.41 -21.57
CA ASP A 650 9.28 22.92 -21.59
C ASP A 650 9.81 22.58 -20.21
N ILE A 651 9.50 23.40 -19.19
CA ILE A 651 9.87 23.11 -17.79
C ILE A 651 9.18 21.85 -17.30
N LEU A 652 7.88 21.72 -17.55
CA LEU A 652 7.13 20.51 -17.21
C LEU A 652 7.64 19.31 -18.00
N GLY A 653 7.86 19.43 -19.32
CA GLY A 653 8.36 18.37 -20.19
C GLY A 653 9.73 17.85 -19.75
N ALA A 654 10.68 18.75 -19.52
CA ALA A 654 12.00 18.41 -18.99
C ALA A 654 11.91 17.73 -17.62
N CYS A 655 11.06 18.23 -16.72
CA CYS A 655 10.80 17.58 -15.42
C CYS A 655 10.27 16.15 -15.61
N MET A 656 9.31 15.96 -16.53
CA MET A 656 8.66 14.69 -16.79
C MET A 656 9.57 13.64 -17.44
N THR A 657 10.71 14.02 -18.03
CA THR A 657 11.71 13.04 -18.49
C THR A 657 12.22 12.15 -17.36
N ASN A 658 12.13 12.64 -16.11
CA ASN A 658 12.51 11.90 -14.92
C ASN A 658 11.41 10.93 -14.41
N LEU A 659 10.21 10.92 -15.02
CA LEU A 659 9.12 10.05 -14.58
C LEU A 659 9.49 8.56 -14.64
N GLN A 660 10.32 8.16 -15.60
CA GLN A 660 10.82 6.79 -15.68
C GLN A 660 11.51 6.39 -14.38
N GLU A 661 12.45 7.22 -13.91
CA GLU A 661 13.22 6.95 -12.71
C GLU A 661 12.32 6.99 -11.47
N VAL A 662 11.37 7.92 -11.40
CA VAL A 662 10.37 7.95 -10.31
C VAL A 662 9.55 6.67 -10.26
N ILE A 663 9.09 6.15 -11.42
CA ILE A 663 8.33 4.90 -11.50
C ILE A 663 9.19 3.72 -11.03
N THR A 664 10.45 3.67 -11.42
CA THR A 664 11.40 2.61 -11.01
C THR A 664 11.72 2.69 -9.52
N VAL A 665 12.08 3.87 -9.00
CA VAL A 665 12.34 4.10 -7.56
C VAL A 665 11.11 3.76 -6.72
N LYS A 666 9.91 4.08 -7.21
CA LYS A 666 8.67 3.70 -6.53
C LYS A 666 8.51 2.17 -6.46
N CYS A 667 8.95 1.41 -7.46
CA CYS A 667 8.94 -0.05 -7.40
C CYS A 667 9.94 -0.62 -6.36
N LEU A 668 10.98 0.14 -6.03
CA LEU A 668 12.05 -0.25 -5.09
C LEU A 668 11.71 0.02 -3.62
N SER A 669 10.48 -0.23 -3.20
CA SER A 669 10.15 -0.17 -1.78
C SER A 669 11.02 -1.16 -0.99
N THR A 670 11.74 -0.65 0.01
CA THR A 670 12.63 -1.45 0.86
C THR A 670 11.84 -2.50 1.63
N ALA A 671 10.66 -2.13 2.17
CA ALA A 671 9.79 -3.03 2.89
C ALA A 671 9.06 -4.02 1.95
N ILE A 672 9.31 -5.32 2.12
CA ILE A 672 8.65 -6.40 1.38
C ILE A 672 7.12 -6.35 1.47
N GLU A 673 6.57 -5.84 2.58
CA GLU A 673 5.13 -5.72 2.84
C GLU A 673 4.45 -4.68 1.94
N LYS A 674 5.16 -3.60 1.60
CA LYS A 674 4.60 -2.48 0.81
C LYS A 674 4.89 -2.60 -0.68
N ARG A 675 5.77 -3.53 -1.07
CA ARG A 675 6.31 -3.62 -2.43
C ARG A 675 5.24 -3.96 -3.46
N GLU A 676 4.35 -4.91 -3.17
CA GLU A 676 3.25 -5.28 -4.07
C GLU A 676 2.36 -4.07 -4.39
N ASP A 677 1.97 -3.30 -3.36
CA ASP A 677 1.16 -2.11 -3.51
C ASP A 677 1.88 -1.01 -4.28
N SER A 678 3.19 -0.85 -4.05
CA SER A 678 4.00 0.14 -4.72
C SER A 678 4.16 -0.15 -6.21
N VAL A 679 4.44 -1.41 -6.57
CA VAL A 679 4.53 -1.85 -7.98
C VAL A 679 3.18 -1.71 -8.67
N ARG A 680 2.08 -2.05 -8.01
CA ARG A 680 0.73 -1.82 -8.55
C ARG A 680 0.46 -0.35 -8.85
N GLN A 681 0.81 0.54 -7.93
CA GLN A 681 0.69 1.98 -8.14
C GLN A 681 1.60 2.48 -9.27
N ALA A 682 2.78 1.88 -9.44
CA ALA A 682 3.70 2.20 -10.54
C ALA A 682 3.13 1.77 -11.90
N VAL A 683 2.53 0.57 -12.00
CA VAL A 683 1.81 0.11 -13.21
C VAL A 683 0.66 1.04 -13.57
N PHE A 684 -0.12 1.44 -12.56
CA PHE A 684 -1.21 2.39 -12.74
C PHE A 684 -0.69 3.77 -13.20
N ALA A 685 0.38 4.27 -12.57
CA ALA A 685 1.02 5.53 -12.94
C ALA A 685 1.55 5.50 -14.38
N LEU A 686 2.21 4.40 -14.79
CA LEU A 686 2.67 4.22 -16.17
C LEU A 686 1.51 4.32 -17.17
N GLY A 687 0.35 3.71 -16.87
CA GLY A 687 -0.84 3.85 -17.70
C GLY A 687 -1.34 5.29 -17.82
N LYS A 688 -1.27 6.08 -16.73
CA LYS A 688 -1.65 7.51 -16.74
C LYS A 688 -0.70 8.37 -17.58
N VAL A 689 0.58 8.02 -17.66
CA VAL A 689 1.60 8.85 -18.33
C VAL A 689 2.07 8.26 -19.67
N GLU A 690 1.48 7.15 -20.13
CA GLU A 690 1.84 6.46 -21.38
C GLU A 690 1.98 7.44 -22.56
N GLU A 691 0.94 8.23 -22.83
CA GLU A 691 0.92 9.18 -23.94
C GLU A 691 1.88 10.35 -23.72
N ILE A 692 2.08 10.76 -22.47
CA ILE A 692 3.06 11.81 -22.14
C ILE A 692 4.48 11.31 -22.46
N LEU A 693 4.82 10.09 -22.03
CA LEU A 693 6.14 9.51 -22.32
C LEU A 693 6.37 9.37 -23.83
N LYS A 694 5.34 8.98 -24.60
CA LYS A 694 5.42 8.99 -26.08
C LYS A 694 5.72 10.38 -26.62
N ILE A 695 5.01 11.42 -26.18
CA ILE A 695 5.29 12.80 -26.61
C ILE A 695 6.75 13.18 -26.29
N LEU A 696 7.24 12.86 -25.10
CA LEU A 696 8.60 13.19 -24.67
C LEU A 696 9.69 12.43 -25.46
N GLU A 697 9.45 11.17 -25.85
CA GLU A 697 10.36 10.39 -26.69
C GLU A 697 10.60 11.06 -28.06
N HIS A 698 9.57 11.69 -28.65
CA HIS A 698 9.67 12.37 -29.95
C HIS A 698 10.41 13.73 -29.85
N ARG A 699 10.48 14.34 -28.66
CA ARG A 699 11.02 15.70 -28.46
C ARG A 699 12.55 15.78 -28.38
N GLN A 700 13.29 14.66 -28.56
CA GLN A 700 14.76 14.55 -28.54
C GLN A 700 15.44 15.30 -27.38
N VAL A 701 15.65 14.60 -26.26
CA VAL A 701 16.32 15.13 -25.07
C VAL A 701 17.80 15.42 -25.36
N PRO A 702 18.37 16.56 -24.90
CA PRO A 702 19.80 16.80 -24.98
C PRO A 702 20.61 15.65 -24.37
N ASN A 703 21.71 15.26 -25.00
CA ASN A 703 22.63 14.24 -24.45
C ASN A 703 23.26 14.72 -23.12
N MET A 704 22.55 14.52 -22.02
CA MET A 704 23.05 14.63 -20.66
C MET A 704 23.54 13.26 -20.21
N VAL A 705 24.84 13.17 -19.91
CA VAL A 705 25.58 11.92 -19.67
C VAL A 705 25.16 11.22 -18.37
N GLU A 706 24.60 11.94 -17.39
CA GLU A 706 24.27 11.38 -16.07
C GLU A 706 22.81 11.64 -15.63
N THR A 707 22.12 10.60 -15.16
CA THR A 707 20.71 10.65 -14.71
C THR A 707 20.46 11.70 -13.61
N HIS A 708 21.41 11.84 -12.69
CA HIS A 708 21.31 12.81 -11.59
C HIS A 708 21.49 14.28 -12.04
N GLN A 709 21.91 14.51 -13.29
CA GLN A 709 21.94 15.84 -13.88
C GLN A 709 20.56 16.25 -14.40
N LYS A 710 19.78 15.28 -14.89
CA LYS A 710 18.41 15.48 -15.40
C LYS A 710 17.39 15.84 -14.32
N SER A 711 17.66 15.50 -13.05
CA SER A 711 16.76 15.82 -11.93
C SER A 711 16.83 17.28 -11.45
N CYS A 712 17.85 18.05 -11.88
CA CYS A 712 18.06 19.43 -11.44
C CYS A 712 17.82 20.43 -12.56
N ILE A 713 16.82 21.30 -12.41
CA ILE A 713 16.48 22.35 -13.39
C ILE A 713 17.65 23.28 -13.71
N ASP A 714 18.50 23.62 -12.73
CA ASP A 714 19.64 24.51 -12.94
C ASP A 714 20.71 23.85 -13.83
N LYS A 715 20.88 22.53 -13.74
CA LYS A 715 21.80 21.78 -14.63
C LYS A 715 21.27 21.72 -16.07
N TRP A 716 19.95 21.61 -16.25
CA TRP A 716 19.33 21.77 -17.56
C TRP A 716 19.68 23.12 -18.17
N ARG A 717 19.53 24.20 -17.41
CA ARG A 717 19.86 25.55 -17.86
C ARG A 717 21.33 25.72 -18.24
N LEU A 718 22.25 25.24 -17.38
CA LEU A 718 23.69 25.31 -17.65
C LEU A 718 24.07 24.58 -18.95
N SER A 719 23.44 23.44 -19.24
CA SER A 719 23.74 22.67 -20.46
C SER A 719 23.39 23.39 -21.78
N TYR A 720 22.46 24.35 -21.74
CA TYR A 720 22.17 25.20 -22.89
C TYR A 720 23.11 26.41 -22.98
N SER A 721 23.61 26.89 -21.84
CA SER A 721 24.61 27.96 -21.77
C SER A 721 25.97 27.51 -22.32
N GLU A 722 26.41 26.30 -21.98
CA GLU A 722 27.69 25.73 -22.44
C GLU A 722 27.73 25.42 -23.94
N LYS A 723 26.57 25.24 -24.60
CA LYS A 723 26.47 24.96 -26.04
C LYS A 723 26.49 26.20 -26.94
N GLY A 724 26.77 27.40 -26.41
CA GLY A 724 26.84 28.63 -27.19
C GLY A 724 25.49 29.07 -27.80
N LEU A 725 24.36 28.51 -27.34
CA LEU A 725 23.03 28.85 -27.88
C LEU A 725 22.58 30.28 -27.49
N TRP A 726 23.30 30.94 -26.58
CA TRP A 726 23.04 32.35 -26.25
C TRP A 726 23.38 33.32 -27.39
N GLU A 727 24.19 32.90 -28.37
CA GLU A 727 24.64 33.76 -29.47
C GLU A 727 24.09 33.37 -30.85
N SER A 728 23.52 32.17 -31.06
CA SER A 728 23.24 31.65 -32.41
C SER A 728 21.78 31.51 -32.86
N GLN A 729 20.76 31.98 -32.12
CA GLN A 729 19.34 31.82 -32.51
C GLN A 729 18.61 33.12 -32.87
N ASN A 730 19.27 34.04 -33.59
CA ASN A 730 18.57 35.16 -34.24
C ASN A 730 17.56 34.72 -35.32
N ASP A 731 17.65 33.47 -35.83
CA ASP A 731 16.81 33.01 -36.95
C ASP A 731 15.71 32.00 -36.57
N ASN A 732 15.79 31.33 -35.42
CA ASN A 732 14.90 30.20 -35.11
C ASN A 732 13.62 30.54 -34.31
N LEU A 733 13.51 31.74 -33.74
CA LEU A 733 12.23 32.20 -33.18
C LEU A 733 11.23 32.55 -34.30
N LYS A 734 11.70 32.78 -35.53
CA LYS A 734 10.88 32.98 -36.73
C LYS A 734 10.27 31.67 -37.26
N SER A 735 10.95 30.52 -37.14
CA SER A 735 10.46 29.28 -37.76
C SER A 735 9.34 28.60 -36.95
N ALA A 736 9.34 28.72 -35.61
CA ALA A 736 8.30 28.11 -34.77
C ALA A 736 6.91 28.74 -34.96
N SER A 737 6.82 29.94 -35.53
CA SER A 737 5.55 30.62 -35.81
C SER A 737 5.02 30.40 -37.23
N ASN A 738 5.82 29.85 -38.16
CA ASN A 738 5.43 29.78 -39.57
C ASN A 738 4.81 28.43 -39.98
N ASP A 739 4.93 27.38 -39.17
CA ASP A 739 4.41 26.03 -39.52
C ASP A 739 2.91 25.83 -39.17
N VAL A 740 2.14 26.90 -38.95
CA VAL A 740 0.70 26.84 -38.58
C VAL A 740 -0.22 27.52 -39.62
N TYR A 741 0.20 27.64 -40.88
CA TYR A 741 -0.69 28.04 -41.97
C TYR A 741 -0.92 26.90 -42.98
N ILE A 742 -2.00 26.17 -42.73
CA ILE A 742 -2.99 25.61 -43.68
C ILE A 742 -2.53 25.50 -45.15
N THR A 743 -2.30 24.27 -45.61
CA THR A 743 -2.58 23.86 -46.99
C THR A 743 -4.03 23.36 -47.07
N MET A 744 -4.93 24.22 -47.53
CA MET A 744 -6.15 23.81 -48.22
C MET A 744 -5.87 24.05 -49.70
N GLU A 745 -5.49 23.00 -50.43
CA GLU A 745 -5.55 23.01 -51.89
C GLU A 745 -7.02 22.77 -52.28
N LEU A 746 -7.60 23.80 -52.88
CA LEU A 746 -8.71 23.70 -53.81
C LEU A 746 -8.11 23.29 -55.17
N GLU A 747 -8.50 22.13 -55.68
CA GLU A 747 -8.48 21.83 -57.10
C GLU A 747 -9.87 21.26 -57.48
N ASP A 748 -10.28 21.60 -58.70
CA ASP A 748 -11.62 21.51 -59.31
C ASP A 748 -12.43 20.22 -59.10
#